data_AF-A0A182T1B6-F1
#
_entry.id   AF-A0A182T1B6-F1
#
_cell.length_a   1.000
_cell.length_b   1.000
_cell.length_c   1.000
_cell.angle_alpha   90.00
_cell.angle_beta   90.00
_cell.angle_gamma   90.00
#
_symmetry.space_group_name_H-M   'P 1'
#
loop_
_entity.id
_entity.type
_entity.pdbx_description
1 polymer ?
#
loop_
_entity_poly.entity_id
_entity_poly.type
_entity_poly.pdbx_seq_one_letter_code
_entity_poly.pdbx_strand_id
1 'polypeptide(L)'
;MRNNCRKNFVLVVSIFMLLAYLFVTFVYDGGRGRIDNVLKRMALRHGRNLSNKVNLQDEILSTTPSSTSDTTLFKYVYTTLGLDARYPVPPGDLGNPVEIDLNDTDVSKLVGDGMVDQGLNQFSSDLMSLRRRLPEYRDPWCREPGRYRSDLPPTSIVIVFYNEAWSVLVRTVHSILDRSPAHLVREIVLVDDFSYLPHLKTQLEEYFASNPKIRIVRAPKRLGLIRARMLGGKSTKTDVITFLDAHVEVTVGWLEALIQPVAENWTTITLPTIDFIDEKSMKYRDDKAPTFVGAYDWDLNFGWWGRWSLKKKYENKMVPFDTPAMAGGLFTIARKFFDRIGWYDEGFDIYGIENIELSMKSWMCGGKMVTVPCSRVGHIQKAGHPYLSKQPKDVVRANSIRLAEVWMDEYKHIIFDIYGIPKYSEQEFGSVAARKAIRQSANCQPFRYYLENVFPEMHNPLVPGAFRGEVHNVALGNDSCLTYRHRDHFVGMAPCDHMEKDQFWTHNYYQELNSYRNCIDAVTNVVEVYMCHRLRGNQAWKFLVESRQIESVAHKRCLALNLKTNTTLVLEKCDNTRLNQQWHLITVIVLVLMCGFNLIFYQYNDELKKHISVWKLDITGHVQEPLRTPSHLPGHLGGAVQWDPSDNAIKTFVQESIKQYGFNEYASALVSTRRALPDLRHPDCVTQQRKNLTLPHTSIVIVFYNEPWSVLLRTVHSVLDNSPTNLIDEVLLVDDYSNLPFLKTQLEEYFRSYDKVRILRAPERLGLIRARMFGSKNTTSPVLTFLDAHVECTKGWLEPLLEQILENEHTISVPLIDRIDDTDMHLITNVSSDLFGAFEWDLNFGWWHRSSFPHRSTQRPSEPFEAPAMAGGLFTIARHFFQRLGWYDDQFRVYGMENAELSIKCWMCGGRILTVPCSHVAHIRKSAHPFIDDGHQNVTFVNSIRVAEVWMDEYKQVVFDVNGIPAYEEHLFGSITERKTFRAEAGCKSFRYYLERAYPEMPSPNIVGQFRGEVHNVAFGNGTCLTVGAFPTTVLQMAPCDKRNQTQYWTHNFYRELNSYKRCVDAGTSGTTATLAVCHRMRGAQSWSYDTNNLQIKSLVREVCLAVNATANSDIVTLEPCDDRKQTQQWHVTLAKYSFWKPLQ
;
A
#
# COMPACT_ATOMS: atom_id res chain seq x y z
N MET A 1 47.42 -68.33 26.02
CA MET A 1 46.21 -67.47 25.93
C MET A 1 46.26 -66.52 24.72
N ARG A 2 46.52 -67.06 23.53
CA ARG A 2 46.85 -66.28 22.32
C ARG A 2 45.66 -66.05 21.37
N ASN A 3 44.45 -66.43 21.79
CA ASN A 3 43.20 -66.28 21.01
C ASN A 3 42.22 -65.20 21.55
N ASN A 4 42.51 -64.53 22.67
CA ASN A 4 41.68 -63.43 23.19
C ASN A 4 42.17 -62.02 22.80
N CYS A 5 43.43 -61.83 22.38
CA CYS A 5 43.90 -60.52 21.93
C CYS A 5 43.44 -60.12 20.52
N ARG A 6 43.17 -61.09 19.63
CA ARG A 6 42.74 -60.77 18.24
C ARG A 6 41.25 -60.40 18.14
N LYS A 7 40.40 -60.91 19.03
CA LYS A 7 38.97 -60.55 19.08
C LYS A 7 38.73 -59.16 19.70
N ASN A 8 39.54 -58.77 20.70
CA ASN A 8 39.40 -57.45 21.34
C ASN A 8 39.95 -56.31 20.48
N PHE A 9 40.99 -56.54 19.67
CA PHE A 9 41.52 -55.50 18.76
C PHE A 9 40.54 -55.18 17.62
N VAL A 10 39.89 -56.20 17.03
CA VAL A 10 38.90 -55.99 15.97
C VAL A 10 37.63 -55.30 16.50
N LEU A 11 37.20 -55.62 17.73
CA LEU A 11 36.05 -54.96 18.36
C LEU A 11 36.34 -53.47 18.65
N VAL A 12 37.53 -53.16 19.17
CA VAL A 12 37.92 -51.77 19.48
C VAL A 12 38.08 -50.94 18.20
N VAL A 13 38.71 -51.49 17.16
CA VAL A 13 38.83 -50.78 15.86
C VAL A 13 37.47 -50.61 15.18
N SER A 14 36.56 -51.59 15.30
CA SER A 14 35.21 -51.47 14.75
C SER A 14 34.36 -50.43 15.50
N ILE A 15 34.49 -50.35 16.82
CA ILE A 15 33.83 -49.31 17.65
C ILE A 15 34.43 -47.94 17.33
N PHE A 16 35.74 -47.83 17.13
CA PHE A 16 36.39 -46.57 16.76
C PHE A 16 35.99 -46.09 15.36
N MET A 17 35.86 -47.01 14.39
CA MET A 17 35.39 -46.68 13.03
C MET A 17 33.89 -46.35 13.01
N LEU A 18 33.07 -47.01 13.84
CA LEU A 18 31.65 -46.69 13.98
C LEU A 18 31.45 -45.33 14.68
N LEU A 19 32.25 -45.02 15.71
CA LEU A 19 32.22 -43.73 16.38
C LEU A 19 32.79 -42.62 15.50
N ALA A 20 33.82 -42.88 14.69
CA ALA A 20 34.32 -41.93 13.70
C ALA A 20 33.33 -41.72 12.55
N TYR A 21 32.64 -42.77 12.09
CA TYR A 21 31.57 -42.67 11.11
C TYR A 21 30.39 -41.87 11.67
N LEU A 22 29.93 -42.19 12.89
CA LEU A 22 28.87 -41.45 13.59
C LEU A 22 29.28 -39.99 13.81
N PHE A 23 30.53 -39.72 14.19
CA PHE A 23 31.06 -38.37 14.37
C PHE A 23 31.12 -37.60 13.05
N VAL A 24 31.54 -38.22 11.94
CA VAL A 24 31.52 -37.59 10.61
C VAL A 24 30.08 -37.35 10.13
N THR A 25 29.14 -38.26 10.39
CA THR A 25 27.72 -38.04 10.03
C THR A 25 26.99 -37.04 10.94
N PHE A 26 27.37 -36.90 12.21
CA PHE A 26 26.74 -35.95 13.15
C PHE A 26 27.38 -34.56 13.14
N VAL A 27 28.65 -34.44 12.74
CA VAL A 27 29.38 -33.16 12.77
C VAL A 27 29.45 -32.49 11.38
N TYR A 28 29.28 -33.23 10.27
CA TYR A 28 29.47 -32.68 8.93
C TYR A 28 28.20 -32.46 8.07
N ASP A 29 26.99 -32.64 8.61
CA ASP A 29 25.76 -32.26 7.89
C ASP A 29 24.91 -31.21 8.63
N GLY A 30 25.58 -30.10 8.93
CA GLY A 30 24.93 -28.82 9.18
C GLY A 30 24.30 -28.29 7.89
N GLY A 31 23.04 -28.64 7.65
CA GLY A 31 22.04 -27.80 7.00
C GLY A 31 22.16 -27.57 5.49
N ARG A 32 21.32 -28.27 4.71
CA ARG A 32 20.38 -27.70 3.69
C ARG A 32 19.84 -28.85 2.84
N GLY A 33 18.52 -29.05 2.90
CA GLY A 33 17.80 -29.93 1.99
C GLY A 33 17.89 -29.45 0.54
N ARG A 34 18.83 -30.00 -0.21
CA ARG A 34 18.84 -30.07 -1.67
C ARG A 34 19.60 -31.33 -2.08
N ILE A 35 18.84 -32.36 -2.45
CA ILE A 35 19.04 -33.32 -3.56
C ILE A 35 18.06 -34.46 -3.30
N ASP A 36 16.82 -34.30 -3.78
CA ASP A 36 15.84 -35.40 -3.88
C ASP A 36 15.62 -35.75 -5.37
N ASN A 37 16.73 -35.94 -6.11
CA ASN A 37 16.69 -36.16 -7.56
C ASN A 37 17.63 -37.26 -8.09
N VAL A 38 18.19 -38.12 -7.22
CA VAL A 38 19.04 -39.24 -7.67
C VAL A 38 18.52 -40.62 -7.22
N LEU A 39 17.61 -40.69 -6.23
CA LEU A 39 16.97 -41.95 -5.81
C LEU A 39 15.61 -42.25 -6.48
N LYS A 40 15.12 -41.37 -7.37
CA LYS A 40 13.97 -41.67 -8.27
C LYS A 40 14.38 -42.30 -9.62
N ARG A 41 15.67 -42.58 -9.86
CA ARG A 41 16.17 -43.20 -11.11
C ARG A 41 16.58 -44.67 -11.01
N MET A 42 16.37 -45.35 -9.87
CA MET A 42 16.62 -46.79 -9.71
C MET A 42 15.39 -47.61 -9.27
N ALA A 43 14.18 -47.09 -9.43
CA ALA A 43 12.93 -47.85 -9.31
C ALA A 43 12.14 -47.93 -10.64
N LEU A 44 12.86 -47.88 -11.77
CA LEU A 44 12.34 -48.16 -13.10
C LEU A 44 13.24 -49.21 -13.78
N ARG A 45 13.05 -50.49 -13.43
CA ARG A 45 13.29 -51.67 -14.32
C ARG A 45 12.97 -53.00 -13.62
N HIS A 46 11.69 -53.40 -13.71
CA HIS A 46 11.06 -54.74 -13.55
C HIS A 46 9.84 -54.61 -12.60
N GLY A 47 8.58 -54.80 -13.00
CA GLY A 47 8.04 -55.43 -14.19
C GLY A 47 7.03 -54.55 -14.94
N ARG A 48 7.10 -54.65 -16.27
CA ARG A 48 5.99 -54.42 -17.18
C ARG A 48 5.02 -55.62 -17.11
N ASN A 49 3.81 -55.37 -17.61
CA ASN A 49 2.74 -56.28 -18.01
C ASN A 49 1.71 -56.61 -16.92
N LEU A 50 0.63 -55.83 -16.89
CA LEU A 50 -0.62 -56.29 -17.53
C LEU A 50 -1.46 -55.07 -17.91
N SER A 51 -1.79 -54.99 -19.20
CA SER A 51 -2.85 -54.12 -19.71
C SER A 51 -4.20 -54.65 -19.22
N ASN A 52 -5.10 -53.77 -18.82
CA ASN A 52 -6.49 -53.86 -19.27
C ASN A 52 -7.14 -52.48 -19.25
N LYS A 53 -7.57 -52.07 -20.45
CA LYS A 53 -8.51 -50.99 -20.69
C LYS A 53 -9.81 -51.29 -19.95
N VAL A 54 -10.32 -50.34 -19.16
CA VAL A 54 -11.76 -50.20 -18.95
C VAL A 54 -12.10 -48.71 -19.03
N ASN A 55 -12.77 -48.36 -20.13
CA ASN A 55 -13.60 -47.17 -20.26
C ASN A 55 -14.94 -47.46 -19.57
N LEU A 56 -15.46 -46.50 -18.79
CA LEU A 56 -16.87 -46.29 -18.41
C LEU A 56 -16.84 -45.01 -17.54
N GLN A 57 -17.24 -43.81 -17.95
CA GLN A 57 -18.51 -43.35 -18.51
C GLN A 57 -19.71 -43.73 -17.64
N ASP A 58 -20.32 -42.67 -17.08
CA ASP A 58 -21.62 -42.56 -16.40
C ASP A 58 -21.82 -43.27 -15.05
N GLU A 59 -22.13 -42.49 -14.00
CA GLU A 59 -23.51 -42.43 -13.51
C GLU A 59 -23.69 -41.36 -12.40
N ILE A 60 -24.52 -40.38 -12.74
CA ILE A 60 -25.27 -39.54 -11.83
C ILE A 60 -26.32 -40.43 -11.18
N LEU A 61 -26.29 -40.63 -9.85
CA LEU A 61 -27.43 -41.18 -9.12
C LEU A 61 -27.91 -40.20 -8.05
N SER A 62 -28.96 -39.47 -8.44
CA SER A 62 -29.98 -38.97 -7.53
C SER A 62 -30.71 -40.15 -6.91
N THR A 63 -30.73 -40.25 -5.59
CA THR A 63 -31.73 -41.04 -4.86
C THR A 63 -32.17 -40.31 -3.61
N THR A 64 -33.36 -39.72 -3.66
CA THR A 64 -34.26 -39.64 -2.51
C THR A 64 -34.98 -41.00 -2.39
N PRO A 65 -35.18 -41.54 -1.17
CA PRO A 65 -36.58 -41.65 -0.74
C PRO A 65 -36.84 -41.52 0.78
N SER A 66 -38.06 -41.01 1.03
CA SER A 66 -39.05 -41.24 2.10
C SER A 66 -38.70 -41.18 3.60
N SER A 67 -39.52 -40.35 4.25
CA SER A 67 -39.84 -40.19 5.66
C SER A 67 -40.03 -41.45 6.52
N THR A 68 -39.40 -41.44 7.69
CA THR A 68 -39.99 -41.82 8.99
C THR A 68 -39.31 -41.04 10.12
N SER A 69 -40.09 -40.69 11.16
CA SER A 69 -39.79 -39.77 12.26
C SER A 69 -38.84 -40.31 13.34
N ASP A 70 -38.30 -39.36 14.11
CA ASP A 70 -37.59 -39.47 15.39
C ASP A 70 -36.13 -39.91 15.39
N THR A 71 -35.27 -38.92 15.10
CA THR A 71 -34.21 -38.43 16.00
C THR A 71 -33.69 -37.13 15.40
N THR A 72 -33.45 -36.11 16.23
CA THR A 72 -32.93 -34.81 15.81
C THR A 72 -31.49 -34.95 15.28
N LEU A 73 -31.35 -35.38 14.03
CA LEU A 73 -30.12 -35.29 13.26
C LEU A 73 -29.88 -33.82 12.92
N PHE A 74 -28.85 -33.23 13.52
CA PHE A 74 -28.29 -31.96 13.07
C PHE A 74 -28.01 -32.04 11.57
N LYS A 75 -28.83 -31.36 10.76
CA LYS A 75 -28.62 -31.23 9.32
C LYS A 75 -27.75 -29.99 9.12
N TYR A 76 -26.46 -30.20 8.89
CA TYR A 76 -25.53 -29.14 8.51
C TYR A 76 -25.98 -28.54 7.16
N VAL A 77 -26.70 -27.42 7.18
CA VAL A 77 -26.99 -26.63 5.98
C VAL A 77 -26.00 -25.47 5.95
N TYR A 78 -24.79 -25.74 5.45
CA TYR A 78 -23.93 -24.65 4.98
C TYR A 78 -24.36 -24.36 3.55
N THR A 79 -24.64 -23.09 3.26
CA THR A 79 -24.90 -22.61 1.89
C THR A 79 -23.66 -22.87 1.04
N THR A 80 -23.60 -24.02 0.39
CA THR A 80 -22.77 -24.17 -0.81
C THR A 80 -23.43 -23.31 -1.87
N LEU A 81 -22.99 -22.06 -1.99
CA LEU A 81 -23.25 -21.24 -3.17
C LEU A 81 -22.90 -22.11 -4.39
N GLY A 82 -23.93 -22.53 -5.13
CA GLY A 82 -23.75 -23.29 -6.36
C GLY A 82 -23.07 -22.37 -7.36
N LEU A 83 -21.97 -22.82 -7.95
CA LEU A 83 -21.48 -22.18 -9.16
C LEU A 83 -22.52 -22.41 -10.25
N ASP A 84 -22.99 -21.34 -10.87
CA ASP A 84 -23.73 -21.47 -12.13
C ASP A 84 -22.75 -21.99 -13.17
N ALA A 85 -23.03 -23.17 -13.73
CA ALA A 85 -22.16 -23.88 -14.67
C ALA A 85 -21.85 -23.09 -15.95
N ARG A 86 -22.56 -21.97 -16.19
CA ARG A 86 -22.29 -21.04 -17.31
C ARG A 86 -21.08 -20.13 -17.08
N TYR A 87 -20.58 -19.99 -15.85
CA TYR A 87 -19.47 -19.10 -15.51
C TYR A 87 -18.20 -19.86 -15.16
N PRO A 88 -17.01 -19.30 -15.47
CA PRO A 88 -15.74 -19.92 -15.11
C PRO A 88 -15.58 -20.03 -13.60
N VAL A 89 -14.89 -21.09 -13.14
CA VAL A 89 -14.57 -21.28 -11.73
C VAL A 89 -13.71 -20.10 -11.26
N PRO A 90 -14.11 -19.38 -10.19
CA PRO A 90 -13.36 -18.23 -9.73
C PRO A 90 -11.98 -18.63 -9.19
N PRO A 91 -10.95 -17.76 -9.31
CA PRO A 91 -9.62 -18.05 -8.80
C PRO A 91 -9.61 -18.40 -7.30
N GLY A 92 -8.78 -19.38 -6.93
CA GLY A 92 -8.59 -19.81 -5.54
C GLY A 92 -9.74 -20.58 -4.91
N ASP A 93 -10.77 -20.95 -5.68
CA ASP A 93 -11.91 -21.73 -5.22
C ASP A 93 -11.52 -23.15 -4.76
N LEU A 94 -12.25 -23.69 -3.79
CA LEU A 94 -11.93 -24.93 -3.09
C LEU A 94 -10.52 -24.94 -2.45
N GLY A 95 -10.00 -23.76 -2.09
CA GLY A 95 -8.68 -23.61 -1.47
C GLY A 95 -7.51 -23.87 -2.42
N ASN A 96 -7.76 -23.95 -3.74
CA ASN A 96 -6.72 -24.12 -4.76
C ASN A 96 -5.81 -22.88 -4.86
N PRO A 97 -4.60 -23.02 -5.44
CA PRO A 97 -3.75 -21.85 -5.70
C PRO A 97 -4.39 -20.93 -6.75
N VAL A 98 -4.15 -19.62 -6.60
CA VAL A 98 -4.42 -18.61 -7.62
C VAL A 98 -3.28 -18.63 -8.64
N GLU A 99 -3.61 -18.81 -9.91
CA GLU A 99 -2.66 -18.72 -11.02
C GLU A 99 -2.56 -17.27 -11.50
N ILE A 100 -1.33 -16.77 -11.64
CA ILE A 100 -1.01 -15.39 -12.07
C ILE A 100 0.10 -15.42 -13.11
N ASP A 101 0.04 -14.53 -14.10
CA ASP A 101 1.11 -14.37 -15.09
C ASP A 101 2.14 -13.38 -14.57
N LEU A 102 3.30 -13.88 -14.16
CA LEU A 102 4.41 -13.06 -13.67
C LEU A 102 5.28 -12.47 -14.79
N ASN A 103 5.03 -12.80 -16.06
CA ASN A 103 5.71 -12.15 -17.19
C ASN A 103 5.15 -10.75 -17.46
N ASP A 104 3.93 -10.49 -16.99
CA ASP A 104 3.34 -9.16 -17.00
C ASP A 104 4.04 -8.29 -15.93
N THR A 105 4.68 -7.21 -16.39
CA THR A 105 5.46 -6.30 -15.53
C THR A 105 4.60 -5.60 -14.48
N ASP A 106 3.34 -5.31 -14.79
CA ASP A 106 2.42 -4.66 -13.87
C ASP A 106 1.94 -5.63 -12.79
N VAL A 107 1.60 -6.86 -13.19
CA VAL A 107 1.23 -7.92 -12.24
C VAL A 107 2.41 -8.23 -11.32
N SER A 108 3.61 -8.39 -11.88
CA SER A 108 4.82 -8.62 -11.08
C SER A 108 5.08 -7.50 -10.08
N LYS A 109 4.81 -6.24 -10.46
CA LYS A 109 4.96 -5.09 -9.57
C LYS A 109 3.91 -5.11 -8.45
N LEU A 110 2.63 -5.32 -8.77
CA LEU A 110 1.55 -5.37 -7.77
C LEU A 110 1.75 -6.51 -6.76
N VAL A 111 2.25 -7.66 -7.21
CA VAL A 111 2.64 -8.77 -6.33
C VAL A 111 3.80 -8.34 -5.42
N GLY A 112 4.81 -7.68 -5.98
CA GLY A 112 5.96 -7.16 -5.23
C GLY A 112 5.55 -6.15 -4.14
N ASP A 113 4.74 -5.17 -4.51
CA ASP A 113 4.24 -4.12 -3.62
C ASP A 113 3.39 -4.74 -2.49
N GLY A 114 2.47 -5.65 -2.82
CA GLY A 114 1.68 -6.37 -1.81
C GLY A 114 2.55 -7.17 -0.81
N MET A 115 3.58 -7.85 -1.30
CA MET A 115 4.50 -8.59 -0.44
C MET A 115 5.27 -7.67 0.52
N VAL A 116 5.62 -6.46 0.11
CA VAL A 116 6.30 -5.46 0.94
C VAL A 116 5.34 -4.83 1.95
N ASP A 117 4.16 -4.40 1.50
CA ASP A 117 3.25 -3.58 2.29
C ASP A 117 2.37 -4.42 3.23
N GLN A 118 1.93 -5.59 2.78
CA GLN A 118 1.01 -6.47 3.49
C GLN A 118 1.67 -7.73 4.05
N GLY A 119 2.88 -8.06 3.59
CA GLY A 119 3.54 -9.33 3.89
C GLY A 119 2.90 -10.53 3.19
N LEU A 120 2.04 -10.31 2.19
CA LEU A 120 1.34 -11.34 1.42
C LEU A 120 1.06 -10.84 0.00
N ASN A 121 0.76 -11.76 -0.92
CA ASN A 121 0.36 -11.43 -2.28
C ASN A 121 -1.08 -10.91 -2.29
N GLN A 122 -1.23 -9.62 -2.02
CA GLN A 122 -2.53 -8.97 -2.00
C GLN A 122 -3.23 -9.10 -3.36
N PHE A 123 -2.50 -9.03 -4.47
CA PHE A 123 -3.04 -9.19 -5.82
C PHE A 123 -3.80 -10.51 -5.98
N SER A 124 -3.18 -11.64 -5.59
CA SER A 124 -3.85 -12.94 -5.61
C SER A 124 -5.08 -12.98 -4.71
N SER A 125 -5.00 -12.37 -3.51
CA SER A 125 -6.14 -12.28 -2.61
C SER A 125 -7.29 -11.46 -3.22
N ASP A 126 -7.01 -10.34 -3.88
CA ASP A 126 -8.03 -9.45 -4.43
C ASP A 126 -8.76 -10.08 -5.64
N LEU A 127 -8.14 -11.04 -6.34
CA LEU A 127 -8.78 -11.82 -7.42
C LEU A 127 -9.75 -12.89 -6.91
N MET A 128 -9.59 -13.33 -5.66
CA MET A 128 -10.38 -14.41 -5.10
C MET A 128 -11.72 -13.92 -4.58
N SER A 129 -12.74 -14.76 -4.71
CA SER A 129 -14.03 -14.52 -4.06
C SER A 129 -13.86 -14.27 -2.54
N LEU A 130 -14.56 -13.24 -2.04
CA LEU A 130 -14.68 -12.97 -0.60
C LEU A 130 -15.42 -14.10 0.14
N ARG A 131 -16.11 -14.97 -0.60
CA ARG A 131 -16.87 -16.12 -0.11
C ARG A 131 -16.42 -17.42 -0.79
N ARG A 132 -15.13 -17.56 -1.09
CA ARG A 132 -14.59 -18.76 -1.75
C ARG A 132 -14.97 -20.04 -0.99
N ARG A 133 -15.12 -21.16 -1.69
CA ARG A 133 -15.45 -22.44 -1.04
C ARG A 133 -14.19 -23.09 -0.48
N LEU A 134 -14.35 -23.91 0.56
CA LEU A 134 -13.29 -24.76 1.11
C LEU A 134 -13.76 -26.23 1.15
N PRO A 135 -12.86 -27.21 0.95
CA PRO A 135 -13.13 -28.63 1.15
C PRO A 135 -13.52 -29.00 2.58
N GLU A 136 -14.03 -30.22 2.77
CA GLU A 136 -14.26 -30.83 4.09
C GLU A 136 -12.93 -31.36 4.66
N TYR A 137 -12.31 -30.57 5.55
CA TYR A 137 -11.01 -30.88 6.16
C TYR A 137 -11.12 -31.66 7.48
N ARG A 138 -12.31 -31.84 8.06
CA ARG A 138 -12.43 -32.50 9.36
C ARG A 138 -12.21 -34.01 9.22
N ASP A 139 -11.37 -34.54 10.11
CA ASP A 139 -11.16 -35.98 10.25
C ASP A 139 -12.52 -36.68 10.53
N PRO A 140 -12.76 -37.90 9.99
CA PRO A 140 -13.99 -38.65 10.27
C PRO A 140 -14.34 -38.72 11.76
N TRP A 141 -13.34 -38.85 12.64
CA TRP A 141 -13.56 -38.87 14.08
C TRP A 141 -14.27 -37.59 14.55
N CYS A 142 -13.82 -36.42 14.09
CA CYS A 142 -14.43 -35.13 14.44
C CYS A 142 -15.87 -34.95 13.95
N ARG A 143 -16.31 -35.74 12.96
CA ARG A 143 -17.62 -35.64 12.32
C ARG A 143 -18.68 -36.56 12.93
N GLU A 144 -18.29 -37.42 13.87
CA GLU A 144 -19.24 -38.34 14.50
C GLU A 144 -20.41 -37.59 15.16
N PRO A 145 -21.67 -37.98 14.89
CA PRO A 145 -22.84 -37.33 15.47
C PRO A 145 -22.82 -37.32 16.99
N GLY A 146 -23.30 -36.23 17.60
CA GLY A 146 -23.39 -36.09 19.06
C GLY A 146 -22.06 -35.79 19.77
N ARG A 147 -20.96 -35.63 19.03
CA ARG A 147 -19.65 -35.28 19.59
C ARG A 147 -19.60 -33.91 20.23
N TYR A 148 -20.35 -32.96 19.67
CA TYR A 148 -20.44 -31.61 20.19
C TYR A 148 -21.76 -31.37 20.90
N ARG A 149 -21.69 -30.68 22.05
CA ARG A 149 -22.86 -30.26 22.81
C ARG A 149 -23.75 -29.34 21.97
N SER A 150 -25.06 -29.50 22.09
CA SER A 150 -26.03 -28.62 21.42
C SER A 150 -26.30 -27.33 22.19
N ASP A 151 -25.95 -27.28 23.47
CA ASP A 151 -26.19 -26.17 24.41
C ASP A 151 -24.94 -25.29 24.63
N LEU A 152 -24.11 -25.14 23.60
CA LEU A 152 -22.89 -24.32 23.69
C LEU A 152 -23.23 -22.82 23.86
N PRO A 153 -22.50 -22.10 24.72
CA PRO A 153 -22.71 -20.68 24.93
C PRO A 153 -22.29 -19.88 23.68
N PRO A 154 -23.00 -18.77 23.36
CA PRO A 154 -22.61 -17.90 22.28
C PRO A 154 -21.31 -17.14 22.61
N THR A 155 -20.51 -16.86 21.59
CA THR A 155 -19.26 -16.10 21.69
C THR A 155 -19.36 -14.78 20.92
N SER A 156 -18.70 -13.75 21.44
CA SER A 156 -18.30 -12.59 20.64
C SER A 156 -16.96 -12.90 19.98
N ILE A 157 -16.86 -12.68 18.68
CA ILE A 157 -15.63 -12.90 17.92
C ILE A 157 -14.92 -11.55 17.79
N VAL A 158 -13.67 -11.45 18.23
CA VAL A 158 -12.88 -10.21 18.20
C VAL A 158 -11.79 -10.35 17.16
N ILE A 159 -11.80 -9.47 16.17
CA ILE A 159 -10.80 -9.41 15.10
C ILE A 159 -10.11 -8.07 15.18
N VAL A 160 -8.81 -8.08 15.47
CA VAL A 160 -7.99 -6.87 15.45
C VAL A 160 -7.32 -6.74 14.09
N PHE A 161 -7.36 -5.55 13.52
CA PHE A 161 -6.67 -5.26 12.27
C PHE A 161 -5.97 -3.90 12.32
N TYR A 162 -4.85 -3.82 11.61
CA TYR A 162 -4.15 -2.59 11.31
C TYR A 162 -3.68 -2.66 9.87
N ASN A 163 -4.19 -1.76 9.02
CA ASN A 163 -3.83 -1.68 7.61
C ASN A 163 -3.95 -3.01 6.86
N GLU A 164 -4.90 -3.84 7.26
CA GLU A 164 -5.12 -5.13 6.60
C GLU A 164 -5.63 -4.92 5.17
N ALA A 165 -5.21 -5.80 4.27
CA ALA A 165 -5.75 -5.84 2.92
C ALA A 165 -7.27 -6.01 2.95
N TRP A 166 -8.00 -5.23 2.14
CA TRP A 166 -9.47 -5.22 2.12
C TRP A 166 -10.05 -6.62 1.91
N SER A 167 -9.60 -7.30 0.84
CA SER A 167 -10.11 -8.61 0.46
C SER A 167 -9.88 -9.65 1.56
N VAL A 168 -8.76 -9.57 2.26
CA VAL A 168 -8.37 -10.49 3.33
C VAL A 168 -9.22 -10.29 4.58
N LEU A 169 -9.38 -9.04 5.05
CA LEU A 169 -10.23 -8.72 6.20
C LEU A 169 -11.68 -9.11 5.94
N VAL A 170 -12.22 -8.71 4.78
CA VAL A 170 -13.62 -8.95 4.45
C VAL A 170 -13.88 -10.45 4.21
N ARG A 171 -12.95 -11.18 3.59
CA ARG A 171 -13.04 -12.64 3.46
C ARG A 171 -13.00 -13.32 4.82
N THR A 172 -12.20 -12.85 5.77
CA THR A 172 -12.20 -13.37 7.14
C THR A 172 -13.60 -13.27 7.76
N VAL A 173 -14.24 -12.10 7.64
CA VAL A 173 -15.59 -11.87 8.19
C VAL A 173 -16.63 -12.77 7.51
N HIS A 174 -16.66 -12.84 6.18
CA HIS A 174 -17.61 -13.72 5.49
C HIS A 174 -17.35 -15.19 5.77
N SER A 175 -16.09 -15.62 5.83
CA SER A 175 -15.69 -16.97 6.20
C SER A 175 -16.30 -17.41 7.55
N ILE A 176 -16.30 -16.50 8.53
CA ILE A 176 -16.95 -16.71 9.83
C ILE A 176 -18.47 -16.78 9.70
N LEU A 177 -19.08 -15.82 9.02
CA LEU A 177 -20.53 -15.75 8.85
C LEU A 177 -21.09 -16.98 8.12
N ASP A 178 -20.38 -17.46 7.10
CA ASP A 178 -20.83 -18.53 6.22
C ASP A 178 -20.64 -19.94 6.83
N ARG A 179 -19.69 -20.11 7.77
CA ARG A 179 -19.29 -21.44 8.28
C ARG A 179 -19.44 -21.62 9.79
N SER A 180 -20.08 -20.66 10.46
CA SER A 180 -20.35 -20.73 11.91
C SER A 180 -21.85 -20.79 12.19
N PRO A 181 -22.31 -21.59 13.18
CA PRO A 181 -23.72 -21.61 13.55
C PRO A 181 -24.20 -20.22 14.00
N ALA A 182 -25.30 -19.75 13.42
CA ALA A 182 -25.78 -18.38 13.65
C ALA A 182 -26.12 -18.09 15.11
N HIS A 183 -26.51 -19.08 15.90
CA HIS A 183 -26.81 -18.91 17.33
C HIS A 183 -25.55 -18.82 18.21
N LEU A 184 -24.40 -19.34 17.76
CA LEU A 184 -23.13 -19.25 18.49
C LEU A 184 -22.39 -17.93 18.22
N VAL A 185 -22.61 -17.30 17.07
CA VAL A 185 -22.01 -15.99 16.75
C VAL A 185 -22.93 -14.87 17.22
N ARG A 186 -22.64 -14.31 18.41
CA ARG A 186 -23.41 -13.20 19.00
C ARG A 186 -23.16 -11.87 18.30
N GLU A 187 -21.88 -11.59 18.05
CA GLU A 187 -21.37 -10.40 17.36
C GLU A 187 -19.95 -10.70 16.85
N ILE A 188 -19.54 -10.00 15.79
CA ILE A 188 -18.16 -9.92 15.32
C ILE A 188 -17.71 -8.47 15.53
N VAL A 189 -16.74 -8.30 16.42
CA VAL A 189 -16.15 -7.01 16.79
C VAL A 189 -14.88 -6.80 16.00
N LEU A 190 -14.96 -5.96 14.98
CA LEU A 190 -13.83 -5.53 14.17
C LEU A 190 -13.14 -4.36 14.87
N VAL A 191 -11.97 -4.61 15.46
CA VAL A 191 -11.19 -3.58 16.15
C VAL A 191 -10.15 -3.02 15.20
N ASP A 192 -10.37 -1.80 14.77
CA ASP A 192 -9.41 -1.02 14.02
C ASP A 192 -8.36 -0.44 14.97
N ASP A 193 -7.15 -0.99 14.95
CA ASP A 193 -5.99 -0.50 15.70
C ASP A 193 -5.36 0.71 14.99
N PHE A 194 -6.17 1.75 14.76
CA PHE A 194 -5.76 3.01 14.14
C PHE A 194 -5.14 2.82 12.75
N SER A 195 -5.77 1.98 11.91
CA SER A 195 -5.41 1.87 10.50
C SER A 195 -5.48 3.23 9.83
N TYR A 196 -4.59 3.48 8.89
CA TYR A 196 -4.71 4.59 7.97
C TYR A 196 -5.15 4.15 6.57
N LEU A 197 -5.30 2.85 6.30
CA LEU A 197 -5.76 2.48 4.98
C LEU A 197 -7.20 2.97 4.76
N PRO A 198 -7.47 3.75 3.70
CA PRO A 198 -8.72 4.48 3.57
C PRO A 198 -9.94 3.54 3.42
N HIS A 199 -9.77 2.45 2.67
CA HIS A 199 -10.80 1.41 2.51
C HIS A 199 -11.20 0.75 3.83
N LEU A 200 -10.38 0.83 4.87
CA LEU A 200 -10.71 0.29 6.18
C LEU A 200 -11.57 1.23 7.02
N LYS A 201 -11.83 2.46 6.56
CA LYS A 201 -12.60 3.48 7.29
C LYS A 201 -14.06 3.46 6.88
N THR A 202 -14.51 4.50 6.18
CA THR A 202 -15.91 4.71 5.80
C THR A 202 -16.42 3.59 4.91
N GLN A 203 -15.60 3.11 3.96
CA GLN A 203 -15.96 1.99 3.10
C GLN A 203 -16.25 0.71 3.90
N LEU A 204 -15.47 0.39 4.93
CA LEU A 204 -15.71 -0.79 5.77
C LEU A 204 -17.01 -0.67 6.59
N GLU A 205 -17.29 0.54 7.08
CA GLU A 205 -18.52 0.86 7.81
C GLU A 205 -19.76 0.73 6.91
N GLU A 206 -19.71 1.32 5.72
CA GLU A 206 -20.78 1.23 4.72
C GLU A 206 -21.01 -0.22 4.27
N TYR A 207 -19.93 -0.98 4.02
CA TYR A 207 -20.03 -2.35 3.54
C TYR A 207 -20.75 -3.27 4.53
N PHE A 208 -20.55 -3.08 5.83
CA PHE A 208 -21.18 -3.88 6.88
C PHE A 208 -22.38 -3.20 7.55
N ALA A 209 -22.81 -2.02 7.09
CA ALA A 209 -23.90 -1.24 7.71
C ALA A 209 -25.22 -2.02 7.80
N SER A 210 -25.50 -2.88 6.82
CA SER A 210 -26.71 -3.71 6.78
C SER A 210 -26.63 -4.99 7.62
N ASN A 211 -25.45 -5.34 8.16
CA ASN A 211 -25.24 -6.57 8.91
C ASN A 211 -25.27 -6.31 10.43
N PRO A 212 -26.35 -6.67 11.14
CA PRO A 212 -26.52 -6.34 12.56
C PRO A 212 -25.57 -7.10 13.49
N LYS A 213 -24.85 -8.11 13.00
CA LYS A 213 -23.86 -8.86 13.79
C LYS A 213 -22.48 -8.23 13.77
N ILE A 214 -22.20 -7.31 12.85
CA ILE A 214 -20.88 -6.70 12.71
C ILE A 214 -20.85 -5.38 13.46
N ARG A 215 -19.84 -5.20 14.30
CA ARG A 215 -19.61 -3.95 15.03
C ARG A 215 -18.16 -3.53 14.88
N ILE A 216 -17.94 -2.33 14.38
CA ILE A 216 -16.60 -1.77 14.21
C ILE A 216 -16.27 -0.89 15.42
N VAL A 217 -15.10 -1.12 16.02
CA VAL A 217 -14.56 -0.36 17.15
C VAL A 217 -13.26 0.29 16.70
N ARG A 218 -13.20 1.62 16.73
CA ARG A 218 -12.02 2.38 16.31
C ARG A 218 -11.18 2.76 17.53
N ALA A 219 -9.90 2.39 17.52
CA ALA A 219 -8.94 2.90 18.49
C ALA A 219 -8.67 4.40 18.24
N PRO A 220 -8.60 5.24 19.28
CA PRO A 220 -8.40 6.69 19.12
C PRO A 220 -6.96 7.07 18.75
N LYS A 221 -6.02 6.13 18.87
CA LYS A 221 -4.60 6.24 18.52
C LYS A 221 -4.07 4.84 18.26
N ARG A 222 -2.88 4.71 17.67
CA ARG A 222 -2.26 3.39 17.52
C ARG A 222 -1.99 2.76 18.89
N LEU A 223 -2.68 1.66 19.20
CA LEU A 223 -2.60 0.97 20.48
C LEU A 223 -1.66 -0.23 20.43
N GLY A 224 -1.59 -0.90 19.28
CA GLY A 224 -0.97 -2.21 19.14
C GLY A 224 -1.99 -3.35 19.26
N LEU A 225 -1.64 -4.51 18.69
CA LEU A 225 -2.42 -5.76 18.73
C LEU A 225 -2.97 -6.04 20.13
N ILE A 226 -2.12 -5.90 21.14
CA ILE A 226 -2.38 -6.35 22.52
C ILE A 226 -3.46 -5.49 23.17
N ARG A 227 -3.28 -4.17 23.10
CA ARG A 227 -4.23 -3.19 23.62
C ARG A 227 -5.50 -3.10 22.78
N ALA A 228 -5.41 -3.31 21.47
CA ALA A 228 -6.57 -3.41 20.59
C ALA A 228 -7.38 -4.69 20.89
N ARG A 229 -6.74 -5.84 21.14
CA ARG A 229 -7.44 -7.05 21.62
C ARG A 229 -8.14 -6.80 22.95
N MET A 230 -7.50 -6.09 23.87
CA MET A 230 -8.14 -5.68 25.13
C MET A 230 -9.30 -4.71 24.90
N LEU A 231 -9.18 -3.73 24.00
CA LEU A 231 -10.26 -2.81 23.64
C LEU A 231 -11.47 -3.58 23.09
N GLY A 232 -11.24 -4.47 22.12
CA GLY A 232 -12.28 -5.33 21.56
C GLY A 232 -12.89 -6.26 22.59
N GLY A 233 -12.05 -7.04 23.27
CA GLY A 233 -12.44 -8.02 24.28
C GLY A 233 -13.20 -7.38 25.44
N LYS A 234 -12.71 -6.27 26.02
CA LYS A 234 -13.43 -5.58 27.11
C LYS A 234 -14.76 -4.98 26.64
N SER A 235 -14.91 -4.63 25.35
CA SER A 235 -16.16 -4.12 24.79
C SER A 235 -17.25 -5.18 24.56
N THR A 236 -16.90 -6.47 24.54
CA THR A 236 -17.87 -7.55 24.34
C THR A 236 -18.75 -7.77 25.58
N LYS A 237 -19.91 -8.38 25.38
CA LYS A 237 -20.86 -8.70 26.47
C LYS A 237 -21.07 -10.20 26.72
N THR A 238 -20.46 -11.07 25.92
CA THR A 238 -20.59 -12.53 26.07
C THR A 238 -19.64 -13.09 27.14
N ASP A 239 -20.03 -14.23 27.72
CA ASP A 239 -19.21 -14.97 28.68
C ASP A 239 -18.00 -15.66 28.02
N VAL A 240 -18.11 -15.97 26.73
CA VAL A 240 -17.04 -16.56 25.92
C VAL A 240 -16.58 -15.57 24.86
N ILE A 241 -15.28 -15.42 24.68
CA ILE A 241 -14.65 -14.54 23.68
C ILE A 241 -13.75 -15.39 22.79
N THR A 242 -13.86 -15.21 21.48
CA THR A 242 -13.02 -15.89 20.49
C THR A 242 -12.22 -14.84 19.74
N PHE A 243 -10.90 -14.90 19.83
CA PHE A 243 -10.00 -14.01 19.11
C PHE A 243 -9.55 -14.68 17.82
N LEU A 244 -9.56 -13.91 16.73
CA LEU A 244 -9.02 -14.30 15.44
C LEU A 244 -8.19 -13.15 14.87
N ASP A 245 -7.15 -13.48 14.12
CA ASP A 245 -6.46 -12.50 13.29
C ASP A 245 -7.31 -12.11 12.07
N ALA A 246 -7.01 -10.97 11.45
CA ALA A 246 -7.77 -10.42 10.34
C ALA A 246 -7.53 -11.11 8.98
N HIS A 247 -6.73 -12.17 8.96
CA HIS A 247 -6.28 -12.86 7.75
C HIS A 247 -6.39 -14.38 7.93
N VAL A 248 -7.62 -14.84 8.22
CA VAL A 248 -7.92 -16.24 8.47
C VAL A 248 -9.11 -16.73 7.67
N GLU A 249 -9.15 -18.03 7.39
CA GLU A 249 -10.33 -18.69 6.86
C GLU A 249 -10.68 -19.91 7.71
N VAL A 250 -11.87 -19.87 8.30
CA VAL A 250 -12.36 -20.92 9.19
C VAL A 250 -12.98 -22.06 8.38
N THR A 251 -12.88 -23.28 8.87
CA THR A 251 -13.52 -24.44 8.24
C THR A 251 -14.88 -24.72 8.86
N VAL A 252 -15.68 -25.58 8.23
CA VAL A 252 -16.93 -26.06 8.81
C VAL A 252 -16.67 -26.79 10.14
N GLY A 253 -17.46 -26.51 11.18
CA GLY A 253 -17.37 -27.17 12.49
C GLY A 253 -16.24 -26.68 13.40
N TRP A 254 -15.54 -25.61 13.01
CA TRP A 254 -14.43 -25.05 13.77
C TRP A 254 -14.88 -24.51 15.14
N LEU A 255 -16.01 -23.80 15.17
CA LEU A 255 -16.41 -23.01 16.33
C LEU A 255 -16.95 -23.87 17.47
N GLU A 256 -17.76 -24.87 17.13
CA GLU A 256 -18.34 -25.81 18.09
C GLU A 256 -17.23 -26.58 18.82
N ALA A 257 -16.27 -27.11 18.06
CA ALA A 257 -15.12 -27.82 18.59
C ALA A 257 -14.26 -26.93 19.50
N LEU A 258 -14.10 -25.66 19.14
CA LEU A 258 -13.27 -24.71 19.86
C LEU A 258 -13.91 -24.23 21.18
N ILE A 259 -15.23 -23.98 21.19
CA ILE A 259 -15.94 -23.49 22.38
C ILE A 259 -16.13 -24.58 23.43
N GLN A 260 -16.33 -25.83 23.02
CA GLN A 260 -16.73 -26.90 23.94
C GLN A 260 -15.80 -27.09 25.16
N PRO A 261 -14.46 -27.19 25.02
CA PRO A 261 -13.61 -27.37 26.19
C PRO A 261 -13.62 -26.15 27.14
N VAL A 262 -13.92 -24.96 26.63
CA VAL A 262 -14.10 -23.73 27.45
C VAL A 262 -15.44 -23.78 28.19
N ALA A 263 -16.49 -24.30 27.55
CA ALA A 263 -17.80 -24.52 28.17
C ALA A 263 -17.77 -25.63 29.25
N GLU A 264 -16.92 -26.64 29.07
CA GLU A 264 -16.69 -27.72 30.05
C GLU A 264 -15.87 -27.23 31.25
N ASN A 265 -14.85 -26.42 31.01
CA ASN A 265 -14.07 -25.78 32.06
C ASN A 265 -13.68 -24.36 31.67
N TRP A 266 -14.31 -23.39 32.35
CA TRP A 266 -14.14 -21.96 32.09
C TRP A 266 -12.70 -21.44 32.31
N THR A 267 -11.81 -22.19 32.97
CA THR A 267 -10.38 -21.85 33.09
C THR A 267 -9.50 -22.46 31.97
N THR A 268 -10.11 -23.09 30.97
CA THR A 268 -9.42 -23.60 29.78
C THR A 268 -9.39 -22.54 28.68
N ILE A 269 -8.21 -22.37 28.06
CA ILE A 269 -8.05 -21.65 26.80
C ILE A 269 -7.90 -22.69 25.69
N THR A 270 -8.68 -22.55 24.63
CA THR A 270 -8.65 -23.47 23.49
C THR A 270 -8.03 -22.79 22.28
N LEU A 271 -7.18 -23.52 21.57
CA LEU A 271 -6.54 -23.09 20.33
C LEU A 271 -7.04 -23.97 19.19
N PRO A 272 -7.38 -23.40 18.02
CA PRO A 272 -7.60 -24.23 16.84
C PRO A 272 -6.29 -24.85 16.38
N THR A 273 -6.38 -25.93 15.61
CA THR A 273 -5.30 -26.31 14.73
C THR A 273 -5.22 -25.30 13.58
N ILE A 274 -4.06 -24.63 13.52
CA ILE A 274 -3.81 -23.55 12.57
C ILE A 274 -3.25 -24.17 11.29
N ASP A 275 -4.10 -24.22 10.27
CA ASP A 275 -3.70 -24.57 8.91
C ASP A 275 -3.03 -23.40 8.22
N PHE A 276 -2.31 -23.67 7.15
CA PHE A 276 -1.50 -22.66 6.46
C PHE A 276 -2.18 -22.24 5.16
N ILE A 277 -2.38 -20.94 4.99
CA ILE A 277 -2.73 -20.35 3.71
C ILE A 277 -1.46 -19.72 3.14
N ASP A 278 -1.06 -20.18 1.97
CA ASP A 278 0.15 -19.74 1.30
C ASP A 278 0.10 -18.26 0.96
N GLU A 279 1.05 -17.49 1.47
CA GLU A 279 1.07 -16.04 1.33
C GLU A 279 1.33 -15.58 -0.11
N LYS A 280 1.79 -16.47 -1.00
CA LYS A 280 2.09 -16.14 -2.41
C LYS A 280 0.96 -16.54 -3.35
N SER A 281 0.42 -17.74 -3.16
CA SER A 281 -0.57 -18.36 -4.05
C SER A 281 -1.98 -18.43 -3.46
N MET A 282 -2.16 -18.10 -2.19
CA MET A 282 -3.42 -18.21 -1.43
C MET A 282 -3.98 -19.64 -1.33
N LYS A 283 -3.15 -20.65 -1.62
CA LYS A 283 -3.49 -22.07 -1.49
C LYS A 283 -3.68 -22.44 -0.02
N TYR A 284 -4.77 -23.12 0.28
CA TYR A 284 -5.02 -23.70 1.59
C TYR A 284 -4.23 -25.01 1.75
N ARG A 285 -3.48 -25.17 2.84
CA ARG A 285 -2.67 -26.36 3.16
C ARG A 285 -3.04 -26.92 4.52
N ASP A 286 -3.46 -28.17 4.53
CA ASP A 286 -4.05 -28.89 5.66
C ASP A 286 -3.20 -30.10 6.15
N ASP A 287 -2.01 -30.28 5.59
CA ASP A 287 -1.29 -31.56 5.59
C ASP A 287 -0.53 -31.89 6.88
N LYS A 288 -0.16 -30.89 7.71
CA LYS A 288 0.74 -31.13 8.86
C LYS A 288 0.33 -30.51 10.20
N ALA A 289 -0.59 -29.56 10.22
CA ALA A 289 -0.90 -28.79 11.42
C ALA A 289 -1.29 -29.64 12.65
N PRO A 290 -2.06 -30.75 12.54
CA PRO A 290 -2.40 -31.60 13.69
C PRO A 290 -1.22 -32.35 14.34
N THR A 291 -0.05 -32.35 13.70
CA THR A 291 1.15 -33.06 14.18
C THR A 291 2.06 -32.20 15.04
N PHE A 292 1.75 -30.91 15.19
CA PHE A 292 2.55 -29.95 15.95
C PHE A 292 1.88 -29.55 17.27
N VAL A 293 2.70 -29.09 18.20
CA VAL A 293 2.32 -28.44 19.46
C VAL A 293 2.97 -27.07 19.51
N GLY A 294 2.26 -26.08 20.07
CA GLY A 294 2.83 -24.76 20.28
C GLY A 294 3.82 -24.79 21.45
N ALA A 295 5.03 -24.32 21.21
CA ALA A 295 6.13 -24.31 22.17
C ALA A 295 6.98 -23.04 21.98
N TYR A 296 7.97 -22.82 22.84
CA TYR A 296 8.98 -21.78 22.69
C TYR A 296 10.27 -22.25 23.37
N ASP A 297 11.36 -21.54 23.16
CA ASP A 297 12.60 -21.74 23.92
C ASP A 297 12.86 -20.53 24.82
N TRP A 298 13.97 -20.49 25.54
CA TRP A 298 14.28 -19.44 26.51
C TRP A 298 14.32 -18.02 25.96
N ASP A 299 14.31 -17.79 24.65
CA ASP A 299 14.14 -16.45 24.06
C ASP A 299 12.70 -15.98 23.95
N LEU A 300 11.74 -16.79 24.41
CA LEU A 300 10.30 -16.54 24.31
C LEU A 300 9.81 -16.45 22.85
N ASN A 301 10.58 -16.93 21.88
CA ASN A 301 10.12 -17.02 20.51
C ASN A 301 9.23 -18.25 20.35
N PHE A 302 7.98 -18.00 19.95
CA PHE A 302 7.05 -19.06 19.64
C PHE A 302 7.53 -19.90 18.45
N GLY A 303 7.32 -21.21 18.55
CA GLY A 303 7.58 -22.16 17.48
C GLY A 303 6.66 -23.38 17.57
N TRP A 304 6.65 -24.16 16.49
CA TRP A 304 5.92 -25.41 16.41
C TRP A 304 6.87 -26.57 16.67
N TRP A 305 6.65 -27.30 17.75
CA TRP A 305 7.39 -28.53 18.05
C TRP A 305 6.56 -29.73 17.60
N GLY A 306 7.21 -30.82 17.21
CA GLY A 306 6.49 -32.03 16.86
C GLY A 306 5.78 -32.59 18.09
N ARG A 307 4.50 -32.95 17.98
CA ARG A 307 3.70 -33.48 19.10
C ARG A 307 4.33 -34.73 19.75
N TRP A 308 5.21 -35.44 19.03
CA TRP A 308 5.99 -36.54 19.59
C TRP A 308 6.97 -36.11 20.68
N SER A 309 7.37 -34.84 20.76
CA SER A 309 8.22 -34.30 21.83
C SER A 309 7.52 -34.29 23.19
N LEU A 310 6.18 -34.19 23.21
CA LEU A 310 5.41 -34.19 24.45
C LEU A 310 5.61 -35.48 25.24
N LYS A 311 5.96 -35.34 26.52
CA LYS A 311 6.03 -36.45 27.49
C LYS A 311 4.64 -37.02 27.74
N LYS A 312 3.62 -36.17 27.81
CA LYS A 312 2.21 -36.59 27.90
C LYS A 312 1.71 -37.11 26.55
N LYS A 313 1.30 -38.38 26.51
CA LYS A 313 0.72 -39.02 25.33
C LYS A 313 -0.81 -39.06 25.44
N TYR A 314 -1.47 -38.98 24.29
CA TYR A 314 -2.92 -38.96 24.16
C TYR A 314 -3.36 -40.14 23.30
N GLU A 315 -4.47 -40.78 23.66
CA GLU A 315 -4.93 -42.01 23.00
C GLU A 315 -5.28 -41.79 21.53
N ASN A 316 -5.90 -40.64 21.19
CA ASN A 316 -6.29 -40.31 19.83
C ASN A 316 -5.58 -39.04 19.34
N LYS A 317 -5.21 -39.01 18.05
CA LYS A 317 -4.60 -37.84 17.42
C LYS A 317 -5.54 -36.62 17.35
N MET A 318 -6.86 -36.83 17.41
CA MET A 318 -7.86 -35.77 17.26
C MET A 318 -8.46 -35.27 18.58
N VAL A 319 -8.13 -35.89 19.73
CA VAL A 319 -8.56 -35.34 21.02
C VAL A 319 -7.83 -34.02 21.32
N PRO A 320 -8.50 -33.06 22.00
CA PRO A 320 -7.83 -31.89 22.55
C PRO A 320 -6.63 -32.31 23.42
N PHE A 321 -5.51 -31.62 23.25
CA PHE A 321 -4.27 -31.94 23.95
C PHE A 321 -3.61 -30.69 24.52
N ASP A 322 -2.97 -30.86 25.68
CA ASP A 322 -2.26 -29.80 26.37
C ASP A 322 -1.14 -29.23 25.50
N THR A 323 -1.04 -27.90 25.48
CA THR A 323 -0.02 -27.17 24.75
C THR A 323 0.62 -26.16 25.70
N PRO A 324 1.96 -26.15 25.82
CA PRO A 324 2.64 -25.21 26.71
C PRO A 324 2.49 -23.78 26.19
N ALA A 325 2.51 -23.58 24.87
CA ALA A 325 2.45 -22.27 24.26
C ALA A 325 1.37 -22.16 23.19
N MET A 326 0.95 -20.92 22.91
CA MET A 326 0.07 -20.58 21.80
C MET A 326 0.76 -19.65 20.81
N ALA A 327 0.38 -19.74 19.54
CA ALA A 327 0.74 -18.74 18.53
C ALA A 327 0.13 -17.37 18.90
N GLY A 328 -1.04 -17.39 19.53
CA GLY A 328 -1.72 -16.22 20.11
C GLY A 328 -2.61 -15.44 19.17
N GLY A 329 -2.57 -15.72 17.87
CA GLY A 329 -3.50 -15.19 16.87
C GLY A 329 -4.95 -15.63 17.08
N LEU A 330 -5.13 -16.91 17.44
CA LEU A 330 -6.40 -17.60 17.35
C LEU A 330 -6.65 -18.40 18.63
N PHE A 331 -7.65 -18.03 19.41
CA PHE A 331 -8.02 -18.75 20.63
C PHE A 331 -9.40 -18.38 21.15
N THR A 332 -9.99 -19.27 21.95
CA THR A 332 -11.23 -19.00 22.70
C THR A 332 -10.95 -19.06 24.20
N ILE A 333 -11.52 -18.11 24.94
CA ILE A 333 -11.34 -17.95 26.38
C ILE A 333 -12.64 -17.48 27.04
N ALA A 334 -12.91 -17.94 28.27
CA ALA A 334 -13.98 -17.36 29.08
C ALA A 334 -13.59 -15.94 29.54
N ARG A 335 -14.47 -14.96 29.34
CA ARG A 335 -14.28 -13.57 29.78
C ARG A 335 -13.90 -13.49 31.25
N LYS A 336 -14.62 -14.23 32.09
CA LYS A 336 -14.36 -14.32 33.54
C LYS A 336 -12.95 -14.80 33.85
N PHE A 337 -12.42 -15.77 33.10
CA PHE A 337 -11.06 -16.25 33.29
C PHE A 337 -10.04 -15.23 32.82
N PHE A 338 -10.28 -14.62 31.66
CA PHE A 338 -9.39 -13.59 31.13
C PHE A 338 -9.28 -12.39 32.10
N ASP A 339 -10.39 -11.98 32.68
CA ASP A 339 -10.44 -10.93 33.70
C ASP A 339 -9.72 -11.34 35.00
N ARG A 340 -9.93 -12.57 35.49
CA ARG A 340 -9.25 -13.12 36.68
C ARG A 340 -7.74 -13.07 36.56
N ILE A 341 -7.19 -13.43 35.41
CA ILE A 341 -5.73 -13.41 35.16
C ILE A 341 -5.23 -12.04 34.66
N GLY A 342 -6.13 -11.03 34.66
CA GLY A 342 -5.81 -9.62 34.48
C GLY A 342 -5.64 -9.16 33.04
N TRP A 343 -6.33 -9.80 32.08
CA TRP A 343 -6.18 -9.55 30.65
C TRP A 343 -4.70 -9.66 30.20
N TYR A 344 -4.36 -9.05 29.06
CA TYR A 344 -2.97 -8.85 28.67
C TYR A 344 -2.29 -7.77 29.54
N ASP A 345 -0.96 -7.74 29.52
CA ASP A 345 -0.22 -6.59 30.05
C ASP A 345 -0.45 -5.33 29.22
N GLU A 346 -1.14 -4.33 29.80
CA GLU A 346 -1.36 -3.01 29.20
C GLU A 346 -0.07 -2.23 28.97
N GLY A 347 1.03 -2.61 29.61
CA GLY A 347 2.35 -2.06 29.34
C GLY A 347 3.08 -2.70 28.16
N PHE A 348 2.58 -3.80 27.59
CA PHE A 348 3.11 -4.31 26.33
C PHE A 348 2.79 -3.35 25.19
N ASP A 349 3.74 -3.20 24.27
CA ASP A 349 3.64 -2.28 23.16
C ASP A 349 3.56 -3.01 21.82
N ILE A 350 2.71 -2.49 20.95
CA ILE A 350 2.47 -2.92 19.56
C ILE A 350 2.18 -4.42 19.39
N TYR A 351 3.18 -5.29 19.46
CA TYR A 351 3.06 -6.70 19.09
C TYR A 351 4.15 -7.55 19.75
N GLY A 352 3.84 -8.83 19.96
CA GLY A 352 4.77 -9.85 20.37
C GLY A 352 4.77 -10.09 21.87
N ILE A 353 5.06 -11.34 22.24
CA ILE A 353 5.17 -11.86 23.61
C ILE A 353 3.84 -11.97 24.35
N GLU A 354 2.76 -11.33 23.89
CA GLU A 354 1.44 -11.47 24.52
C GLU A 354 0.94 -12.91 24.49
N ASN A 355 1.32 -13.64 23.45
CA ASN A 355 0.98 -15.03 23.27
C ASN A 355 1.67 -15.93 24.32
N ILE A 356 2.96 -15.70 24.57
CA ILE A 356 3.73 -16.44 25.58
C ILE A 356 3.32 -16.04 26.99
N GLU A 357 3.05 -14.75 27.21
CA GLU A 357 2.56 -14.22 28.47
C GLU A 357 1.26 -14.92 28.87
N LEU A 358 0.25 -14.91 27.99
CA LEU A 358 -1.03 -15.55 28.30
C LEU A 358 -0.89 -17.07 28.44
N SER A 359 0.04 -17.69 27.70
CA SER A 359 0.37 -19.11 27.85
C SER A 359 0.83 -19.42 29.28
N MET A 360 1.86 -18.70 29.76
CA MET A 360 2.39 -18.86 31.12
C MET A 360 1.32 -18.55 32.18
N LYS A 361 0.64 -17.41 32.05
CA LYS A 361 -0.43 -16.98 32.96
C LYS A 361 -1.51 -18.04 33.09
N SER A 362 -1.99 -18.57 31.96
CA SER A 362 -3.11 -19.51 31.95
C SER A 362 -2.80 -20.73 32.82
N TRP A 363 -1.62 -21.32 32.63
CA TRP A 363 -1.18 -22.50 33.33
C TRP A 363 -0.77 -22.24 34.78
N MET A 364 -0.03 -21.16 35.04
CA MET A 364 0.42 -20.82 36.39
C MET A 364 -0.75 -20.41 37.29
N CYS A 365 -1.79 -19.80 36.74
CA CYS A 365 -2.92 -19.26 37.51
C CYS A 365 -4.13 -20.22 37.56
N GLY A 366 -3.89 -21.54 37.56
CA GLY A 366 -4.91 -22.58 37.75
C GLY A 366 -5.83 -22.82 36.56
N GLY A 367 -5.41 -22.43 35.36
CA GLY A 367 -6.04 -22.81 34.09
C GLY A 367 -5.20 -23.83 33.32
N LYS A 368 -5.59 -24.05 32.08
CA LYS A 368 -4.84 -24.87 31.12
C LYS A 368 -5.03 -24.37 29.70
N MET A 369 -4.10 -24.71 28.81
CA MET A 369 -4.19 -24.44 27.39
C MET A 369 -4.24 -25.74 26.61
N VAL A 370 -5.19 -25.85 25.66
CA VAL A 370 -5.34 -27.04 24.82
C VAL A 370 -5.43 -26.66 23.34
N THR A 371 -4.70 -27.38 22.50
CA THR A 371 -4.94 -27.36 21.04
C THR A 371 -6.07 -28.33 20.73
N VAL A 372 -7.00 -27.92 19.87
CA VAL A 372 -8.19 -28.67 19.48
C VAL A 372 -8.07 -29.10 18.01
N PRO A 373 -7.62 -30.34 17.71
CA PRO A 373 -7.41 -30.83 16.35
C PRO A 373 -8.61 -30.72 15.42
N CYS A 374 -9.82 -30.88 15.96
CA CYS A 374 -11.04 -30.81 15.17
C CYS A 374 -11.44 -29.39 14.76
N SER A 375 -10.91 -28.36 15.42
CA SER A 375 -11.13 -26.97 15.05
C SER A 375 -10.03 -26.53 14.08
N ARG A 376 -10.32 -26.47 12.78
CA ARG A 376 -9.35 -26.10 11.75
C ARG A 376 -9.57 -24.67 11.28
N VAL A 377 -8.54 -23.84 11.36
CA VAL A 377 -8.56 -22.46 10.86
C VAL A 377 -7.31 -22.21 10.04
N GLY A 378 -7.49 -21.86 8.76
CA GLY A 378 -6.39 -21.47 7.89
C GLY A 378 -5.94 -20.05 8.24
N HIS A 379 -4.63 -19.85 8.40
CA HIS A 379 -4.02 -18.56 8.68
C HIS A 379 -3.03 -18.21 7.57
N ILE A 380 -3.08 -16.97 7.08
CA ILE A 380 -2.08 -16.50 6.11
C ILE A 380 -0.80 -16.17 6.88
N GLN A 381 0.23 -17.00 6.71
CA GLN A 381 1.53 -16.74 7.30
C GLN A 381 2.26 -15.66 6.50
N LYS A 382 2.11 -14.42 6.94
CA LYS A 382 2.79 -13.28 6.29
C LYS A 382 4.32 -13.50 6.27
N ALA A 383 4.96 -13.15 5.16
CA ALA A 383 6.41 -13.23 4.97
C ALA A 383 7.20 -12.32 5.93
N GLY A 384 6.53 -11.31 6.50
CA GLY A 384 7.04 -10.44 7.54
C GLY A 384 5.90 -9.67 8.20
N HIS A 385 6.26 -8.82 9.17
CA HIS A 385 5.33 -7.92 9.84
C HIS A 385 5.73 -6.47 9.53
N PRO A 386 5.28 -5.90 8.39
CA PRO A 386 5.74 -4.57 7.93
C PRO A 386 5.53 -3.45 8.95
N TYR A 387 4.52 -3.57 9.82
CA TYR A 387 4.25 -2.60 10.88
C TYR A 387 5.29 -2.58 12.02
N LEU A 388 6.15 -3.60 12.13
CA LEU A 388 7.23 -3.65 13.11
C LEU A 388 8.48 -2.90 12.66
N SER A 389 8.74 -2.79 11.35
CA SER A 389 9.98 -2.21 10.81
C SER A 389 10.11 -0.70 11.09
N LYS A 390 8.99 -0.01 11.29
CA LYS A 390 8.92 1.44 11.55
C LYS A 390 8.87 1.80 13.05
N GLN A 391 8.99 0.82 13.96
CA GLN A 391 8.91 1.11 15.40
C GLN A 391 10.23 1.70 15.93
N PRO A 392 10.20 2.81 16.68
CA PRO A 392 11.40 3.47 17.19
C PRO A 392 12.11 2.66 18.29
N LYS A 393 11.42 1.67 18.86
CA LYS A 393 11.95 0.76 19.86
C LYS A 393 11.67 -0.68 19.46
N ASP A 394 12.49 -1.59 19.97
CA ASP A 394 12.26 -3.03 19.87
C ASP A 394 11.17 -3.42 20.87
N VAL A 395 9.95 -3.43 20.35
CA VAL A 395 8.74 -3.72 21.11
C VAL A 395 8.76 -5.16 21.65
N VAL A 396 9.30 -6.11 20.90
CA VAL A 396 9.37 -7.53 21.31
C VAL A 396 10.32 -7.68 22.50
N ARG A 397 11.47 -7.00 22.48
CA ARG A 397 12.38 -6.93 23.63
C ARG A 397 11.71 -6.33 24.86
N ALA A 398 11.10 -5.15 24.71
CA ALA A 398 10.45 -4.47 25.82
C ALA A 398 9.36 -5.36 26.45
N ASN A 399 8.54 -6.02 25.62
CA ASN A 399 7.49 -6.93 26.08
C ASN A 399 8.07 -8.19 26.73
N SER A 400 9.16 -8.76 26.19
CA SER A 400 9.87 -9.91 26.77
C SER A 400 10.36 -9.64 28.19
N ILE A 401 10.97 -8.47 28.38
CA ILE A 401 11.55 -8.06 29.67
C ILE A 401 10.45 -7.84 30.71
N ARG A 402 9.34 -7.20 30.30
CA ARG A 402 8.15 -7.05 31.15
C ARG A 402 7.53 -8.39 31.52
N LEU A 403 7.38 -9.31 30.57
CA LEU A 403 6.91 -10.68 30.84
C LEU A 403 7.81 -11.35 31.87
N ALA A 404 9.12 -11.35 31.62
CA ALA A 404 10.09 -12.04 32.46
C ALA A 404 10.05 -11.53 33.90
N GLU A 405 10.00 -10.20 34.08
CA GLU A 405 9.93 -9.58 35.40
C GLU A 405 8.67 -9.97 36.20
N VAL A 406 7.57 -10.30 35.52
CA VAL A 406 6.32 -10.66 36.17
C VAL A 406 6.16 -12.17 36.35
N TRP A 407 6.54 -12.97 35.36
CA TRP A 407 6.11 -14.38 35.24
C TRP A 407 7.23 -15.40 35.34
N MET A 408 8.51 -15.02 35.27
CA MET A 408 9.61 -15.98 35.19
C MET A 408 10.42 -16.15 36.48
N ASP A 409 10.02 -15.51 37.59
CA ASP A 409 10.68 -15.66 38.90
C ASP A 409 12.21 -15.57 38.84
N GLU A 410 12.94 -16.57 39.36
CA GLU A 410 14.40 -16.65 39.28
C GLU A 410 14.92 -16.86 37.85
N TYR A 411 14.10 -17.37 36.94
CA TYR A 411 14.44 -17.64 35.55
C TYR A 411 14.39 -16.41 34.65
N LYS A 412 13.86 -15.27 35.14
CA LYS A 412 13.86 -14.00 34.40
C LYS A 412 15.26 -13.53 34.02
N HIS A 413 16.26 -13.95 34.78
CA HIS A 413 17.66 -13.66 34.50
C HIS A 413 18.11 -14.22 33.15
N ILE A 414 17.56 -15.36 32.70
CA ILE A 414 17.85 -15.91 31.38
C ILE A 414 17.40 -14.95 30.28
N ILE A 415 16.23 -14.31 30.44
CA ILE A 415 15.74 -13.29 29.51
C ILE A 415 16.61 -12.03 29.57
N PHE A 416 16.97 -11.61 30.78
CA PHE A 416 17.82 -10.44 30.95
C PHE A 416 19.19 -10.66 30.29
N ASP A 417 19.74 -11.87 30.38
CA ASP A 417 20.98 -12.25 29.73
C ASP A 417 20.82 -12.33 28.21
N ILE A 418 19.72 -12.91 27.69
CA ILE A 418 19.42 -12.91 26.24
C ILE A 418 19.33 -11.49 25.67
N TYR A 419 18.84 -10.51 26.45
CA TYR A 419 18.73 -9.11 26.05
C TYR A 419 19.85 -8.20 26.55
N GLY A 420 20.85 -8.74 27.25
CA GLY A 420 22.04 -8.03 27.69
C GLY A 420 21.76 -6.89 28.66
N ILE A 421 20.76 -7.05 29.53
CA ILE A 421 20.40 -6.02 30.52
C ILE A 421 20.75 -6.47 31.94
N PRO A 422 21.21 -5.54 32.80
CA PRO A 422 21.56 -5.87 34.18
C PRO A 422 20.33 -6.17 35.03
N LYS A 423 19.30 -5.34 34.93
CA LYS A 423 18.13 -5.45 35.78
C LYS A 423 16.94 -4.82 35.10
N TYR A 424 15.78 -5.15 35.63
CA TYR A 424 14.55 -4.47 35.24
C TYR A 424 14.64 -2.99 35.61
N SER A 425 14.38 -2.13 34.63
CA SER A 425 14.31 -0.68 34.80
C SER A 425 12.88 -0.21 34.56
N GLU A 426 12.20 0.29 35.60
CA GLU A 426 10.87 0.90 35.44
C GLU A 426 10.90 2.15 34.55
N GLN A 427 12.04 2.85 34.49
CA GLN A 427 12.22 4.01 33.62
C GLN A 427 12.20 3.63 32.14
N GLU A 428 12.76 2.46 31.79
CA GLU A 428 12.85 1.99 30.41
C GLU A 428 11.62 1.17 30.00
N PHE A 429 11.13 0.30 30.89
CA PHE A 429 10.11 -0.68 30.56
C PHE A 429 8.74 -0.37 31.17
N GLY A 430 8.59 0.72 31.93
CA GLY A 430 7.37 1.09 32.66
C GLY A 430 7.17 0.28 33.94
N SER A 431 6.14 0.57 34.73
CA SER A 431 5.88 -0.21 35.94
C SER A 431 5.20 -1.55 35.64
N VAL A 432 5.50 -2.57 36.44
CA VAL A 432 4.84 -3.91 36.43
C VAL A 432 4.13 -4.21 37.76
N ALA A 433 4.06 -3.26 38.68
CA ALA A 433 3.44 -3.44 39.99
C ALA A 433 2.01 -4.00 39.89
N ALA A 434 1.18 -3.43 38.99
CA ALA A 434 -0.18 -3.91 38.75
C ALA A 434 -0.22 -5.37 38.28
N ARG A 435 0.75 -5.79 37.45
CA ARG A 435 0.82 -7.16 36.91
C ARG A 435 1.22 -8.15 38.00
N LYS A 436 2.18 -7.79 38.86
CA LYS A 436 2.57 -8.58 40.03
C LYS A 436 1.42 -8.71 41.04
N ALA A 437 0.67 -7.63 41.28
CA ALA A 437 -0.52 -7.66 42.15
C ALA A 437 -1.59 -8.62 41.60
N ILE A 438 -1.84 -8.60 40.29
CA ILE A 438 -2.75 -9.57 39.63
C ILE A 438 -2.25 -10.99 39.83
N ARG A 439 -0.96 -11.26 39.56
CA ARG A 439 -0.35 -12.58 39.75
C ARG A 439 -0.56 -13.11 41.17
N GLN A 440 -0.38 -12.25 42.17
CA GLN A 440 -0.62 -12.60 43.57
C GLN A 440 -2.10 -12.86 43.84
N SER A 441 -3.00 -11.96 43.41
CA SER A 441 -4.44 -12.09 43.63
C SER A 441 -5.07 -13.31 42.96
N ALA A 442 -4.50 -13.76 41.84
CA ALA A 442 -4.93 -14.93 41.09
C ALA A 442 -4.32 -16.24 41.63
N ASN A 443 -3.57 -16.19 42.74
CA ASN A 443 -2.91 -17.35 43.38
C ASN A 443 -2.07 -18.17 42.39
N CYS A 444 -1.32 -17.48 41.53
CA CYS A 444 -0.54 -18.14 40.50
C CYS A 444 0.68 -18.86 41.09
N GLN A 445 0.95 -20.06 40.56
CA GLN A 445 2.13 -20.86 40.87
C GLN A 445 3.43 -20.19 40.41
N PRO A 446 4.59 -20.59 40.96
CA PRO A 446 5.90 -20.16 40.46
C PRO A 446 6.18 -20.69 39.05
N PHE A 447 7.08 -20.04 38.32
CA PHE A 447 7.49 -20.45 36.97
C PHE A 447 8.11 -21.85 36.96
N ARG A 448 8.74 -22.25 38.05
CA ARG A 448 9.21 -23.62 38.25
C ARG A 448 8.10 -24.67 38.09
N TYR A 449 6.91 -24.41 38.61
CA TYR A 449 5.76 -25.30 38.42
C TYR A 449 5.42 -25.45 36.92
N TYR A 450 5.47 -24.35 36.17
CA TYR A 450 5.23 -24.37 34.72
C TYR A 450 6.24 -25.26 34.00
N LEU A 451 7.54 -25.14 34.32
CA LEU A 451 8.56 -26.01 33.72
C LEU A 451 8.37 -27.48 34.08
N GLU A 452 8.04 -27.79 35.34
CA GLU A 452 7.95 -29.17 35.81
C GLU A 452 6.66 -29.89 35.34
N ASN A 453 5.54 -29.16 35.25
CA ASN A 453 4.20 -29.76 35.08
C ASN A 453 3.58 -29.47 33.71
N VAL A 454 4.00 -28.40 33.05
CA VAL A 454 3.36 -27.90 31.82
C VAL A 454 4.29 -28.04 30.63
N PHE A 455 5.54 -27.62 30.79
CA PHE A 455 6.53 -27.67 29.73
C PHE A 455 7.82 -28.39 30.16
N PRO A 456 7.74 -29.66 30.60
CA PRO A 456 8.91 -30.45 31.01
C PRO A 456 9.84 -30.83 29.85
N GLU A 457 9.46 -30.51 28.61
CA GLU A 457 10.26 -30.64 27.40
C GLU A 457 11.15 -29.40 27.15
N MET A 458 10.96 -28.30 27.88
CA MET A 458 11.77 -27.09 27.76
C MET A 458 13.26 -27.44 27.93
N HIS A 459 14.10 -26.91 27.04
CA HIS A 459 15.54 -27.20 27.08
C HIS A 459 16.17 -26.69 28.38
N ASN A 460 17.28 -27.29 28.79
CA ASN A 460 18.03 -26.79 29.93
C ASN A 460 18.73 -25.47 29.56
N PRO A 461 18.45 -24.35 30.26
CA PRO A 461 19.05 -23.05 29.93
C PRO A 461 20.52 -22.94 30.34
N LEU A 462 21.05 -23.90 31.10
CA LEU A 462 22.39 -23.83 31.65
C LEU A 462 23.45 -23.87 30.53
N VAL A 463 24.16 -22.76 30.39
CA VAL A 463 25.37 -22.66 29.58
C VAL A 463 26.58 -22.78 30.51
N PRO A 464 27.45 -23.79 30.32
CA PRO A 464 28.66 -23.94 31.12
C PRO A 464 29.53 -22.69 31.05
N GLY A 465 29.90 -22.15 32.21
CA GLY A 465 30.72 -20.95 32.31
C GLY A 465 29.97 -19.63 32.05
N ALA A 466 28.63 -19.64 31.95
CA ALA A 466 27.83 -18.43 31.82
C ALA A 466 28.15 -17.41 32.94
N PHE A 467 28.18 -16.14 32.57
CA PHE A 467 28.54 -15.04 33.44
C PHE A 467 27.77 -13.78 33.05
N ARG A 468 27.72 -12.81 33.98
CA ARG A 468 27.11 -11.50 33.75
C ARG A 468 27.75 -10.44 34.63
N GLY A 469 27.95 -9.24 34.09
CA GLY A 469 28.57 -8.12 34.81
C GLY A 469 29.73 -7.51 34.04
N GLU A 470 30.60 -6.85 34.79
CA GLU A 470 31.85 -6.30 34.26
C GLU A 470 32.82 -7.42 33.88
N VAL A 471 33.55 -7.20 32.79
CA VAL A 471 34.53 -8.14 32.23
C VAL A 471 35.88 -7.44 32.23
N HIS A 472 36.80 -7.93 33.04
CA HIS A 472 38.13 -7.34 33.21
C HIS A 472 39.18 -8.22 32.56
N ASN A 473 40.17 -7.61 31.91
CA ASN A 473 41.32 -8.34 31.41
C ASN A 473 42.39 -8.42 32.50
N VAL A 474 42.92 -9.62 32.76
CA VAL A 474 43.92 -9.85 33.83
C VAL A 474 45.17 -8.97 33.64
N ALA A 475 45.54 -8.64 32.40
CA ALA A 475 46.72 -7.83 32.12
C ALA A 475 46.58 -6.34 32.50
N LEU A 476 45.35 -5.81 32.64
CA LEU A 476 45.11 -4.40 32.98
C LEU A 476 44.64 -4.19 34.43
N GLY A 477 44.35 -5.27 35.17
CA GLY A 477 43.77 -5.19 36.50
C GLY A 477 42.27 -4.85 36.48
N ASN A 478 41.73 -4.46 37.64
CA ASN A 478 40.29 -4.31 37.85
C ASN A 478 39.74 -2.92 37.49
N ASP A 479 40.61 -1.94 37.25
CA ASP A 479 40.18 -0.55 36.94
C ASP A 479 39.76 -0.37 35.47
N SER A 480 39.93 -1.41 34.64
CA SER A 480 39.55 -1.39 33.23
C SER A 480 38.54 -2.47 32.88
N CYS A 481 37.49 -2.05 32.17
CA CYS A 481 36.33 -2.84 31.81
C CYS A 481 36.18 -2.93 30.29
N LEU A 482 35.79 -4.11 29.82
CA LEU A 482 35.32 -4.29 28.45
C LEU A 482 34.12 -3.38 28.21
N THR A 483 34.23 -2.50 27.22
CA THR A 483 33.28 -1.42 26.95
C THR A 483 32.86 -1.44 25.50
N TYR A 484 31.55 -1.34 25.27
CA TYR A 484 30.98 -1.02 23.97
C TYR A 484 30.20 0.28 24.02
N ARG A 485 30.71 1.31 23.33
CA ARG A 485 30.07 2.62 23.27
C ARG A 485 29.46 2.82 21.87
N HIS A 486 28.13 2.88 21.84
CA HIS A 486 27.38 2.90 20.58
C HIS A 486 27.63 4.16 19.73
N ARG A 487 27.88 5.33 20.35
CA ARG A 487 27.99 6.63 19.64
C ARG A 487 29.13 6.67 18.62
N ASP A 488 30.23 5.98 18.90
CA ASP A 488 31.45 5.98 18.09
C ASP A 488 31.88 4.58 17.66
N HIS A 489 31.00 3.58 17.84
CA HIS A 489 31.29 2.16 17.58
C HIS A 489 32.58 1.66 18.26
N PHE A 490 32.92 2.21 19.42
CA PHE A 490 34.09 1.78 20.17
C PHE A 490 33.83 0.42 20.82
N VAL A 491 34.72 -0.54 20.57
CA VAL A 491 34.83 -1.81 21.30
C VAL A 491 36.25 -1.97 21.81
N GLY A 492 36.40 -2.11 23.13
CA GLY A 492 37.72 -2.16 23.74
C GLY A 492 37.69 -2.09 25.25
N MET A 493 38.88 -1.98 25.84
CA MET A 493 39.05 -1.73 27.27
C MET A 493 38.98 -0.22 27.54
N ALA A 494 38.16 0.19 28.50
CA ALA A 494 38.07 1.57 28.98
C ALA A 494 38.06 1.60 30.53
N PRO A 495 38.24 2.76 31.19
CA PRO A 495 38.10 2.88 32.63
C PRO A 495 36.71 2.44 33.10
N CYS A 496 36.62 1.67 34.18
CA CYS A 496 35.33 1.20 34.70
C CYS A 496 34.48 2.38 35.23
N ASP A 497 33.21 2.45 34.81
CA ASP A 497 32.25 3.50 35.21
C ASP A 497 31.23 3.05 36.27
N HIS A 498 31.13 1.73 36.49
CA HIS A 498 30.18 1.09 37.40
C HIS A 498 28.71 1.49 37.19
N MET A 499 28.36 1.93 35.98
CA MET A 499 27.02 2.39 35.62
C MET A 499 26.11 1.27 35.10
N GLU A 500 26.66 0.07 34.86
CA GLU A 500 25.96 -1.08 34.26
C GLU A 500 25.30 -0.75 32.90
N LYS A 501 25.90 0.16 32.12
CA LYS A 501 25.45 0.55 30.78
C LYS A 501 26.35 -0.06 29.70
N ASP A 502 27.31 0.72 29.21
CA ASP A 502 28.21 0.37 28.11
C ASP A 502 29.24 -0.73 28.50
N GLN A 503 29.29 -1.10 29.79
CA GLN A 503 30.27 -2.02 30.37
C GLN A 503 29.66 -3.29 30.99
N PHE A 504 28.34 -3.45 30.84
CA PHE A 504 27.65 -4.66 31.31
C PHE A 504 27.58 -5.69 30.18
N TRP A 505 28.12 -6.88 30.43
CA TRP A 505 28.13 -7.98 29.48
C TRP A 505 27.47 -9.22 30.05
N THR A 506 26.83 -10.00 29.19
CA THR A 506 26.23 -11.28 29.53
C THR A 506 26.70 -12.37 28.58
N HIS A 507 27.00 -13.55 29.11
CA HIS A 507 27.19 -14.77 28.33
C HIS A 507 25.89 -15.57 28.37
N ASN A 508 25.09 -15.43 27.31
CA ASN A 508 23.68 -15.79 27.33
C ASN A 508 23.39 -17.23 26.86
N TYR A 509 22.10 -17.60 26.82
CA TYR A 509 21.61 -18.92 26.38
C TYR A 509 22.10 -19.35 24.97
N TYR A 510 22.31 -18.39 24.07
CA TYR A 510 22.83 -18.64 22.71
C TYR A 510 24.35 -18.73 22.65
N GLN A 511 25.02 -18.70 23.81
CA GLN A 511 26.47 -18.58 23.94
C GLN A 511 27.00 -17.25 23.40
N GLU A 512 26.16 -16.22 23.29
CA GLU A 512 26.60 -14.90 22.83
C GLU A 512 27.20 -14.09 23.97
N LEU A 513 28.12 -13.18 23.63
CA LEU A 513 28.62 -12.15 24.54
C LEU A 513 27.95 -10.83 24.18
N ASN A 514 26.91 -10.47 24.93
CA ASN A 514 26.06 -9.35 24.56
C ASN A 514 26.01 -8.26 25.63
N SER A 515 25.93 -7.03 25.15
CA SER A 515 25.58 -5.83 25.92
C SER A 515 24.41 -5.17 25.22
N TYR A 516 23.25 -5.15 25.87
CA TYR A 516 21.97 -4.80 25.24
C TYR A 516 21.73 -5.62 23.94
N ARG A 517 21.55 -4.96 22.79
CA ARG A 517 21.32 -5.60 21.49
C ARG A 517 22.60 -5.91 20.71
N ASN A 518 23.75 -5.63 21.31
CA ASN A 518 25.03 -5.66 20.63
C ASN A 518 25.84 -6.86 21.11
N CYS A 519 26.24 -7.71 20.18
CA CYS A 519 26.99 -8.93 20.42
C CYS A 519 28.40 -8.80 19.87
N ILE A 520 29.36 -9.35 20.62
CA ILE A 520 30.73 -9.50 20.13
C ILE A 520 30.74 -10.57 19.04
N ASP A 521 31.28 -10.18 17.89
CA ASP A 521 31.36 -10.98 16.69
C ASP A 521 32.82 -11.33 16.37
N ALA A 522 33.07 -12.61 16.12
CA ALA A 522 34.38 -13.12 15.72
C ALA A 522 34.49 -13.12 14.20
N VAL A 523 35.15 -12.13 13.61
CA VAL A 523 35.38 -12.03 12.16
C VAL A 523 36.86 -12.26 11.87
N THR A 524 37.24 -13.51 11.55
CA THR A 524 38.63 -13.92 11.25
C THR A 524 39.62 -13.65 12.40
N ASN A 525 40.38 -12.55 12.34
CA ASN A 525 41.35 -12.09 13.36
C ASN A 525 40.85 -10.87 14.16
N VAL A 526 39.72 -10.28 13.75
CA VAL A 526 39.19 -9.01 14.28
C VAL A 526 37.96 -9.29 15.13
N VAL A 527 37.78 -8.44 16.14
CA VAL A 527 36.62 -8.43 17.01
C VAL A 527 35.76 -7.24 16.60
N GLU A 528 34.55 -7.51 16.15
CA GLU A 528 33.57 -6.49 15.80
C GLU A 528 32.34 -6.62 16.72
N VAL A 529 31.47 -5.62 16.68
CA VAL A 529 30.22 -5.64 17.43
C VAL A 529 29.07 -5.42 16.45
N TYR A 530 28.19 -6.40 16.36
CA TYR A 530 26.99 -6.37 15.54
C TYR A 530 25.74 -6.61 16.38
N MET A 531 24.58 -6.42 15.75
CA MET A 531 23.32 -6.81 16.38
C MET A 531 23.33 -8.31 16.68
N CYS A 532 22.91 -8.68 17.89
CA CYS A 532 22.75 -10.07 18.30
C CYS A 532 21.76 -10.79 17.41
N HIS A 533 22.19 -11.89 16.76
CA HIS A 533 21.34 -12.60 15.80
C HIS A 533 20.84 -13.96 16.31
N ARG A 534 21.30 -14.48 17.45
CA ARG A 534 20.84 -15.73 18.10
C ARG A 534 21.03 -17.01 17.28
N LEU A 535 21.77 -16.92 16.17
CA LEU A 535 22.03 -18.06 15.27
C LEU A 535 23.34 -18.78 15.60
N ARG A 536 23.97 -18.45 16.73
CA ARG A 536 25.31 -18.93 17.12
C ARG A 536 26.37 -18.53 16.09
N GLY A 537 27.23 -19.46 15.67
CA GLY A 537 28.26 -19.18 14.66
C GLY A 537 29.36 -18.26 15.15
N ASN A 538 29.62 -17.19 14.40
CA ASN A 538 30.63 -16.17 14.67
C ASN A 538 30.34 -15.35 15.95
N GLN A 539 29.08 -15.27 16.39
CA GLN A 539 28.71 -14.65 17.67
C GLN A 539 28.69 -15.63 18.86
N ALA A 540 28.98 -16.92 18.66
CA ALA A 540 29.00 -17.88 19.76
C ALA A 540 30.39 -18.00 20.40
N TRP A 541 30.42 -17.99 21.74
CA TRP A 541 31.60 -17.98 22.60
C TRP A 541 31.47 -19.02 23.72
N LYS A 542 32.60 -19.57 24.15
CA LYS A 542 32.70 -20.45 25.32
C LYS A 542 33.59 -19.79 26.36
N PHE A 543 33.11 -19.73 27.60
CA PHE A 543 33.98 -19.41 28.71
C PHE A 543 34.61 -20.69 29.28
N LEU A 544 35.92 -20.81 29.14
CA LEU A 544 36.70 -21.92 29.66
C LEU A 544 37.07 -21.63 31.12
N VAL A 545 36.25 -22.12 32.06
CA VAL A 545 36.33 -21.79 33.49
C VAL A 545 37.72 -22.06 34.09
N GLU A 546 38.35 -23.19 33.72
CA GLU A 546 39.66 -23.58 34.25
C GLU A 546 40.78 -22.65 33.79
N SER A 547 40.79 -22.24 32.51
CA SER A 547 41.82 -21.39 31.94
C SER A 547 41.48 -19.89 31.96
N ARG A 548 40.25 -19.53 32.36
CA ARG A 548 39.69 -18.17 32.32
C ARG A 548 39.73 -17.52 30.94
N GLN A 549 39.61 -18.32 29.87
CA GLN A 549 39.66 -17.83 28.49
C GLN A 549 38.25 -17.77 27.88
N ILE A 550 38.05 -16.79 27.00
CA ILE A 550 36.83 -16.67 26.19
C ILE A 550 37.17 -17.14 24.77
N GLU A 551 36.67 -18.31 24.36
CA GLU A 551 36.95 -18.95 23.08
C GLU A 551 35.78 -18.77 22.10
N SER A 552 36.06 -18.30 20.88
CA SER A 552 35.09 -18.32 19.78
C SER A 552 34.74 -19.75 19.37
N VAL A 553 33.45 -20.07 19.33
CA VAL A 553 32.95 -21.39 18.92
C VAL A 553 33.24 -21.66 17.45
N ALA A 554 33.05 -20.67 16.57
CA ALA A 554 33.26 -20.81 15.13
C ALA A 554 34.75 -20.87 14.74
N HIS A 555 35.61 -20.10 15.40
CA HIS A 555 37.00 -19.95 14.97
C HIS A 555 38.02 -20.69 15.84
N LYS A 556 37.62 -21.22 17.02
CA LYS A 556 38.53 -21.89 17.98
C LYS A 556 39.72 -21.01 18.38
N ARG A 557 39.43 -19.73 18.58
CA ARG A 557 40.40 -18.67 18.90
C ARG A 557 39.92 -17.90 20.11
N CYS A 558 40.85 -17.39 20.90
CA CYS A 558 40.55 -16.74 22.16
C CYS A 558 40.53 -15.22 22.01
N LEU A 559 39.56 -14.58 22.65
CA LEU A 559 39.49 -13.14 22.80
C LEU A 559 40.69 -12.65 23.61
N ALA A 560 41.46 -11.72 23.05
CA ALA A 560 42.69 -11.23 23.63
C ALA A 560 42.76 -9.70 23.60
N LEU A 561 43.35 -9.11 24.64
CA LEU A 561 43.72 -7.71 24.65
C LEU A 561 44.97 -7.47 23.81
N ASN A 562 44.93 -6.46 22.94
CA ASN A 562 46.11 -5.99 22.23
C ASN A 562 46.99 -5.12 23.13
N LEU A 563 48.02 -5.75 23.70
CA LEU A 563 48.99 -5.14 24.62
C LEU A 563 49.78 -3.95 24.01
N LYS A 564 49.78 -3.75 22.69
CA LYS A 564 50.40 -2.56 22.08
C LYS A 564 49.57 -1.30 22.30
N THR A 565 48.25 -1.47 22.37
CA THR A 565 47.29 -0.36 22.47
C THR A 565 46.65 -0.25 23.85
N ASN A 566 46.70 -1.32 24.65
CA ASN A 566 46.00 -1.48 25.93
C ASN A 566 44.49 -1.16 25.89
N THR A 567 43.92 -1.11 24.69
CA THR A 567 42.54 -0.66 24.45
C THR A 567 41.84 -1.55 23.44
N THR A 568 42.48 -1.92 22.34
CA THR A 568 41.84 -2.72 21.27
C THR A 568 41.82 -4.22 21.56
N LEU A 569 40.80 -4.92 21.04
CA LEU A 569 40.64 -6.38 21.17
C LEU A 569 41.00 -7.08 19.85
N VAL A 570 41.55 -8.29 19.96
CA VAL A 570 41.94 -9.13 18.83
C VAL A 570 41.59 -10.60 19.09
N LEU A 571 41.55 -11.40 18.04
CA LEU A 571 41.44 -12.86 18.16
C LEU A 571 42.80 -13.51 17.98
N GLU A 572 43.24 -14.27 18.98
CA GLU A 572 44.52 -14.98 18.96
C GLU A 572 44.32 -16.49 19.08
N LYS A 573 45.37 -17.26 18.79
CA LYS A 573 45.40 -18.67 19.14
C LYS A 573 45.33 -18.79 20.66
N CYS A 574 44.44 -19.65 21.16
CA CYS A 574 44.26 -19.87 22.59
C CYS A 574 45.55 -20.37 23.25
N ASP A 575 46.03 -19.63 24.24
CA ASP A 575 47.20 -19.93 25.05
C ASP A 575 46.92 -19.51 26.50
N ASN A 576 46.70 -20.49 27.38
CA ASN A 576 46.28 -20.26 28.76
C ASN A 576 47.40 -19.65 29.64
N THR A 577 48.64 -19.58 29.16
CA THR A 577 49.75 -18.94 29.88
C THR A 577 49.75 -17.42 29.71
N ARG A 578 49.02 -16.90 28.73
CA ARG A 578 48.99 -15.48 28.37
C ARG A 578 47.95 -14.71 29.18
N LEU A 579 48.43 -13.78 30.02
CA LEU A 579 47.56 -12.93 30.85
C LEU A 579 46.61 -12.05 30.01
N ASN A 580 47.00 -11.64 28.81
CA ASN A 580 46.13 -10.83 27.93
C ASN A 580 44.95 -11.62 27.34
N GLN A 581 44.94 -12.95 27.47
CA GLN A 581 43.83 -13.84 27.07
C GLN A 581 42.99 -14.33 28.26
N GLN A 582 43.38 -13.96 29.49
CA GLN A 582 42.65 -14.35 30.70
C GLN A 582 41.72 -13.22 31.14
N TRP A 583 40.50 -13.58 31.48
CA TRP A 583 39.42 -12.65 31.83
C TRP A 583 38.93 -12.91 33.25
N HIS A 584 38.93 -11.86 34.06
CA HIS A 584 38.26 -11.83 35.35
C HIS A 584 36.80 -11.44 35.15
N LEU A 585 35.92 -12.33 35.58
CA LEU A 585 34.48 -12.17 35.47
C LEU A 585 33.88 -12.09 36.87
N ILE A 586 32.87 -11.25 37.02
CA ILE A 586 32.01 -11.30 38.20
C ILE A 586 31.12 -12.55 38.05
N THR A 587 31.59 -13.70 38.53
CA THR A 587 30.78 -14.92 38.61
C THR A 587 29.74 -14.79 39.72
N VAL A 588 28.46 -14.84 39.37
CA VAL A 588 27.46 -15.35 40.31
C VAL A 588 27.54 -16.87 40.24
N ILE A 589 28.11 -17.49 41.27
CA ILE A 589 27.87 -18.90 41.54
C ILE A 589 26.37 -19.02 41.79
N VAL A 590 25.67 -19.84 41.01
CA VAL A 590 24.33 -20.32 41.37
C VAL A 590 24.48 -21.20 42.62
N LEU A 591 24.61 -20.55 43.77
CA LEU A 591 24.68 -21.15 45.11
C LEU A 591 23.35 -20.89 45.84
N VAL A 592 22.23 -21.16 45.18
CA VAL A 592 20.90 -21.19 45.82
C VAL A 592 20.30 -22.58 45.70
N LEU A 593 21.07 -23.61 46.06
CA LEU A 593 20.51 -24.92 46.37
C LEU A 593 21.02 -25.56 47.67
N MET A 594 21.99 -24.98 48.39
CA MET A 594 22.48 -25.54 49.65
C MET A 594 22.89 -24.43 50.63
N CYS A 595 22.31 -24.45 51.83
CA CYS A 595 22.60 -23.65 53.04
C CYS A 595 21.86 -22.32 53.26
N GLY A 596 21.08 -22.27 54.35
CA GLY A 596 20.66 -21.02 55.00
C GLY A 596 19.38 -21.11 55.85
N PHE A 597 19.38 -21.94 56.89
CA PHE A 597 18.44 -21.83 58.01
C PHE A 597 18.76 -20.58 58.85
N ASN A 598 17.71 -19.94 59.38
CA ASN A 598 17.61 -19.12 60.61
C ASN A 598 18.06 -17.64 60.65
N LEU A 599 17.24 -16.89 61.42
CA LEU A 599 17.37 -15.56 62.06
C LEU A 599 16.73 -14.38 61.27
N ILE A 600 15.48 -13.94 61.54
CA ILE A 600 14.86 -13.27 62.72
C ILE A 600 15.01 -11.73 62.73
N PHE A 601 13.85 -11.08 62.53
CA PHE A 601 13.27 -9.86 63.12
C PHE A 601 13.99 -8.48 63.13
N TYR A 602 13.23 -7.46 62.68
CA TYR A 602 12.82 -6.18 63.34
C TYR A 602 12.37 -5.20 62.23
N GLN A 603 11.10 -4.80 62.02
CA GLN A 603 10.05 -4.11 62.78
C GLN A 603 10.24 -2.57 62.95
N TYR A 604 9.14 -1.84 62.62
CA TYR A 604 8.71 -0.44 62.87
C TYR A 604 8.66 0.52 61.64
N ASN A 605 7.49 0.99 61.13
CA ASN A 605 6.45 1.95 61.65
C ASN A 605 7.04 3.35 61.97
N ASP A 606 6.45 4.53 61.69
CA ASP A 606 5.14 4.99 61.18
C ASP A 606 5.23 6.54 60.94
N GLU A 607 4.23 7.11 60.24
CA GLU A 607 3.73 8.52 60.23
C GLU A 607 4.62 9.76 59.87
N LEU A 608 4.12 10.69 59.02
CA LEU A 608 3.40 11.94 59.43
C LEU A 608 3.13 12.95 58.25
N LYS A 609 1.84 13.24 57.99
CA LYS A 609 1.12 14.52 57.65
C LYS A 609 1.76 15.62 56.74
N LYS A 610 1.17 16.05 55.60
CA LYS A 610 0.04 17.00 55.31
C LYS A 610 0.23 18.50 55.68
N HIS A 611 0.24 19.41 54.68
CA HIS A 611 -0.64 20.62 54.49
C HIS A 611 -0.18 21.52 53.29
N ILE A 612 -1.00 21.76 52.24
CA ILE A 612 -1.94 22.90 51.92
C ILE A 612 -1.24 24.23 51.53
N SER A 613 -1.36 24.81 50.32
CA SER A 613 -2.45 25.68 49.77
C SER A 613 -2.10 26.09 48.31
N VAL A 614 -2.96 25.96 47.28
CA VAL A 614 -4.02 26.85 46.74
C VAL A 614 -3.59 28.28 46.32
N TRP A 615 -3.64 28.56 45.01
CA TRP A 615 -4.21 29.77 44.41
C TRP A 615 -4.96 29.41 43.11
N LYS A 616 -6.21 29.88 43.01
CA LYS A 616 -7.11 29.87 41.84
C LYS A 616 -6.91 31.14 41.02
N LEU A 617 -7.16 31.08 39.72
CA LEU A 617 -7.77 32.20 38.98
C LEU A 617 -8.73 31.66 37.91
N ASP A 618 -10.00 32.04 38.03
CA ASP A 618 -11.08 31.86 37.05
C ASP A 618 -11.02 32.98 36.01
N ILE A 619 -11.30 32.66 34.74
CA ILE A 619 -11.90 33.60 33.77
C ILE A 619 -13.00 32.83 33.02
N THR A 620 -14.25 33.19 33.31
CA THR A 620 -15.45 32.80 32.59
C THR A 620 -15.67 33.74 31.41
N GLY A 621 -15.83 33.17 30.21
CA GLY A 621 -16.38 33.83 29.04
C GLY A 621 -17.52 32.99 28.50
N HIS A 622 -18.75 33.46 28.68
CA HIS A 622 -19.96 32.88 28.07
C HIS A 622 -19.95 33.13 26.57
N VAL A 623 -19.97 32.05 25.79
CA VAL A 623 -20.46 32.05 24.40
C VAL A 623 -21.54 30.98 24.30
N GLN A 624 -22.66 31.40 23.74
CA GLN A 624 -23.89 30.65 23.53
C GLN A 624 -23.63 29.27 22.90
N GLU A 625 -24.39 28.28 23.39
CA GLU A 625 -24.58 26.99 22.73
C GLU A 625 -24.99 27.17 21.26
N PRO A 626 -24.37 26.46 20.32
CA PRO A 626 -25.05 26.04 19.12
C PRO A 626 -25.63 24.63 19.34
N LEU A 627 -26.94 24.57 19.11
CA LEU A 627 -27.74 23.40 18.78
C LEU A 627 -26.93 22.22 18.23
N ARG A 628 -27.15 21.04 18.83
CA ARG A 628 -26.71 19.72 18.31
C ARG A 628 -27.07 19.58 16.83
N THR A 629 -26.07 19.61 15.96
CA THR A 629 -26.15 19.13 14.56
C THR A 629 -25.72 17.66 14.47
N PRO A 630 -26.21 16.89 13.47
CA PRO A 630 -25.91 15.47 13.32
C PRO A 630 -24.42 15.26 13.01
N SER A 631 -23.87 14.14 13.50
CA SER A 631 -22.48 13.67 13.29
C SER A 631 -21.88 14.05 11.93
N HIS A 632 -20.88 14.94 11.94
CA HIS A 632 -20.11 15.31 10.75
C HIS A 632 -19.30 14.12 10.24
N LEU A 633 -19.83 13.39 9.25
CA LEU A 633 -19.04 12.47 8.44
C LEU A 633 -17.98 13.29 7.67
N PRO A 634 -16.72 12.82 7.57
CA PRO A 634 -15.69 13.50 6.78
C PRO A 634 -16.16 13.78 5.35
N GLY A 635 -15.98 15.02 4.88
CA GLY A 635 -16.38 15.41 3.53
C GLY A 635 -17.87 15.67 3.31
N HIS A 636 -18.73 15.56 4.33
CA HIS A 636 -20.17 15.81 4.20
C HIS A 636 -20.45 17.27 3.80
N LEU A 637 -21.40 17.47 2.87
CA LEU A 637 -21.71 18.77 2.26
C LEU A 637 -20.48 19.46 1.63
N GLY A 638 -19.52 18.66 1.15
CA GLY A 638 -18.32 19.18 0.50
C GLY A 638 -17.31 19.82 1.47
N GLY A 639 -17.41 19.57 2.78
CA GLY A 639 -16.41 20.05 3.75
C GLY A 639 -15.02 19.42 3.55
N ALA A 640 -13.98 20.08 4.06
CA ALA A 640 -12.61 19.55 4.02
C ALA A 640 -12.44 18.32 4.92
N VAL A 641 -11.76 17.29 4.41
CA VAL A 641 -11.39 16.10 5.17
C VAL A 641 -10.16 16.40 6.01
N GLN A 642 -10.32 16.33 7.33
CA GLN A 642 -9.22 16.45 8.27
C GLN A 642 -8.46 15.12 8.37
N TRP A 643 -7.13 15.18 8.23
CA TRP A 643 -6.23 14.05 8.40
C TRP A 643 -4.97 14.50 9.14
N ASP A 644 -4.29 13.59 9.85
CA ASP A 644 -3.16 13.93 10.70
C ASP A 644 -1.83 13.92 9.90
N PRO A 645 -1.22 15.09 9.62
CA PRO A 645 0.03 15.17 8.89
C PRO A 645 1.25 14.80 9.73
N SER A 646 1.10 14.64 11.06
CA SER A 646 2.17 14.22 11.97
C SER A 646 2.41 12.71 11.94
N ASP A 647 1.43 11.93 11.48
CA ASP A 647 1.60 10.50 11.23
C ASP A 647 2.42 10.30 9.94
N ASN A 648 3.68 9.90 10.11
CA ASN A 648 4.59 9.66 8.99
C ASN A 648 4.05 8.63 7.99
N ALA A 649 3.25 7.64 8.42
CA ALA A 649 2.75 6.63 7.51
C ALA A 649 1.57 7.14 6.68
N ILE A 650 0.67 7.95 7.28
CA ILE A 650 -0.37 8.67 6.54
C ILE A 650 0.28 9.62 5.54
N LYS A 651 1.26 10.42 6.00
CA LYS A 651 1.97 11.37 5.15
C LYS A 651 2.64 10.70 3.96
N THR A 652 3.33 9.58 4.15
CA THR A 652 3.94 8.82 3.05
C THR A 652 2.88 8.29 2.08
N PHE A 653 1.78 7.71 2.57
CA PHE A 653 0.70 7.22 1.71
C PHE A 653 0.05 8.35 0.90
N VAL A 654 -0.17 9.52 1.51
CA VAL A 654 -0.69 10.70 0.81
C VAL A 654 0.28 11.14 -0.30
N GLN A 655 1.58 11.17 -0.04
CA GLN A 655 2.58 11.53 -1.04
C GLN A 655 2.64 10.53 -2.20
N GLU A 656 2.58 9.22 -1.90
CA GLU A 656 2.59 8.16 -2.89
C GLU A 656 1.31 8.14 -3.73
N SER A 657 0.13 8.27 -3.09
CA SER A 657 -1.16 8.32 -3.80
C SER A 657 -1.27 9.55 -4.70
N ILE A 658 -0.79 10.73 -4.28
CA ILE A 658 -0.72 11.90 -5.16
C ILE A 658 0.18 11.63 -6.37
N LYS A 659 1.34 10.99 -6.17
CA LYS A 659 2.23 10.63 -7.28
C LYS A 659 1.60 9.60 -8.22
N GLN A 660 0.85 8.64 -7.69
CA GLN A 660 0.28 7.53 -8.44
C GLN A 660 -1.05 7.85 -9.12
N TYR A 661 -1.90 8.66 -8.50
CA TYR A 661 -3.27 8.93 -8.96
C TYR A 661 -3.55 10.41 -9.23
N GLY A 662 -2.65 11.31 -8.82
CA GLY A 662 -2.80 12.75 -8.97
C GLY A 662 -3.62 13.42 -7.88
N PHE A 663 -4.08 12.70 -6.85
CA PHE A 663 -4.85 13.25 -5.73
C PHE A 663 -4.67 12.41 -4.46
N ASN A 664 -5.11 12.96 -3.33
CA ASN A 664 -5.07 12.32 -2.03
C ASN A 664 -6.15 11.23 -1.91
N GLU A 665 -5.77 10.00 -2.25
CA GLU A 665 -6.64 8.83 -2.11
C GLU A 665 -7.07 8.63 -0.64
N TYR A 666 -6.23 9.01 0.32
CA TYR A 666 -6.55 8.89 1.74
C TYR A 666 -7.72 9.76 2.14
N ALA A 667 -7.66 11.06 1.81
CA ALA A 667 -8.78 11.96 2.04
C ALA A 667 -10.03 11.45 1.32
N SER A 668 -9.89 10.99 0.07
CA SER A 668 -11.01 10.47 -0.72
C SER A 668 -11.73 9.33 -0.04
N ALA A 669 -11.04 8.27 0.39
CA ALA A 669 -11.75 7.12 0.96
C ALA A 669 -12.23 7.30 2.41
N LEU A 670 -11.86 8.39 3.08
CA LEU A 670 -12.56 8.85 4.29
C LEU A 670 -13.94 9.44 3.98
N VAL A 671 -14.14 9.98 2.78
CA VAL A 671 -15.43 10.51 2.35
C VAL A 671 -16.37 9.35 2.03
N SER A 672 -17.62 9.44 2.49
CA SER A 672 -18.69 8.49 2.13
C SER A 672 -18.85 8.35 0.62
N THR A 673 -19.03 7.11 0.15
CA THR A 673 -19.31 6.86 -1.28
C THR A 673 -20.62 7.48 -1.74
N ARG A 674 -21.51 7.83 -0.80
CA ARG A 674 -22.81 8.47 -1.01
C ARG A 674 -22.91 9.83 -0.30
N ARG A 675 -21.80 10.59 -0.20
CA ARG A 675 -21.84 11.91 0.45
C ARG A 675 -22.82 12.84 -0.26
N ALA A 676 -23.57 13.62 0.51
CA ALA A 676 -24.38 14.71 -0.03
C ALA A 676 -23.50 15.93 -0.31
N LEU A 677 -23.75 16.61 -1.43
CA LEU A 677 -23.20 17.92 -1.75
C LEU A 677 -24.27 19.02 -1.56
N PRO A 678 -23.87 20.27 -1.27
CA PRO A 678 -24.80 21.39 -1.23
C PRO A 678 -25.43 21.61 -2.61
N ASP A 679 -26.65 22.17 -2.62
CA ASP A 679 -27.30 22.61 -3.85
C ASP A 679 -26.62 23.90 -4.33
N LEU A 680 -25.82 23.80 -5.38
CA LEU A 680 -25.01 24.90 -5.91
C LEU A 680 -25.76 25.79 -6.89
N ARG A 681 -26.98 25.40 -7.27
CA ARG A 681 -27.73 26.07 -8.32
C ARG A 681 -28.13 27.48 -7.89
N HIS A 682 -28.02 28.43 -8.82
CA HIS A 682 -28.51 29.78 -8.61
C HIS A 682 -30.02 29.76 -8.25
N PRO A 683 -30.53 30.65 -7.38
CA PRO A 683 -31.95 30.67 -6.98
C PRO A 683 -32.94 30.66 -8.16
N ASP A 684 -32.60 31.32 -9.26
CA ASP A 684 -33.40 31.31 -10.51
C ASP A 684 -33.56 29.89 -11.08
N CYS A 685 -32.53 29.05 -10.99
CA CYS A 685 -32.54 27.66 -11.47
C CYS A 685 -33.41 26.74 -10.59
N VAL A 686 -33.62 27.12 -9.32
CA VAL A 686 -34.45 26.37 -8.36
C VAL A 686 -35.91 26.80 -8.45
N THR A 687 -36.16 28.09 -8.67
CA THR A 687 -37.50 28.71 -8.65
C THR A 687 -38.21 28.68 -10.00
N GLN A 688 -37.50 28.55 -11.12
CA GLN A 688 -38.15 28.30 -12.40
C GLN A 688 -38.89 26.97 -12.38
N GLN A 689 -40.22 27.01 -12.51
CA GLN A 689 -40.99 25.83 -12.89
C GLN A 689 -40.46 25.35 -14.24
N ARG A 690 -39.73 24.22 -14.24
CA ARG A 690 -39.36 23.54 -15.48
C ARG A 690 -40.65 23.34 -16.26
N LYS A 691 -40.67 23.83 -17.51
CA LYS A 691 -41.79 23.61 -18.44
C LYS A 691 -42.10 22.10 -18.41
N ASN A 692 -43.37 21.69 -18.49
CA ASN A 692 -43.77 20.27 -18.59
C ASN A 692 -43.23 19.66 -19.91
N LEU A 693 -41.92 19.42 -19.97
CA LEU A 693 -41.17 18.92 -21.11
C LEU A 693 -40.85 17.44 -20.83
N THR A 694 -41.04 16.60 -21.85
CA THR A 694 -40.59 15.21 -21.80
C THR A 694 -39.13 15.18 -22.23
N LEU A 695 -38.23 15.04 -21.27
CA LEU A 695 -36.78 15.03 -21.53
C LEU A 695 -36.33 13.69 -22.14
N PRO A 696 -35.30 13.71 -23.02
CA PRO A 696 -34.75 12.49 -23.59
C PRO A 696 -34.00 11.66 -22.53
N HIS A 697 -34.02 10.33 -22.73
CA HIS A 697 -33.24 9.40 -21.91
C HIS A 697 -31.75 9.45 -22.28
N THR A 698 -30.87 9.18 -21.32
CA THR A 698 -29.42 9.18 -21.52
C THR A 698 -28.74 7.92 -20.98
N SER A 699 -27.61 7.57 -21.60
CA SER A 699 -26.65 6.61 -21.08
C SER A 699 -25.48 7.40 -20.51
N ILE A 700 -25.19 7.18 -19.24
CA ILE A 700 -24.04 7.80 -18.56
C ILE A 700 -22.81 6.95 -18.85
N VAL A 701 -21.85 7.48 -19.61
CA VAL A 701 -20.65 6.75 -20.01
C VAL A 701 -19.47 7.21 -19.14
N ILE A 702 -18.94 6.29 -18.34
CA ILE A 702 -17.81 6.53 -17.45
C ILE A 702 -16.66 5.61 -17.88
N VAL A 703 -15.61 6.21 -18.44
CA VAL A 703 -14.38 5.49 -18.79
C VAL A 703 -13.43 5.52 -17.61
N PHE A 704 -12.85 4.38 -17.27
CA PHE A 704 -11.84 4.30 -16.21
C PHE A 704 -10.67 3.39 -16.61
N TYR A 705 -9.49 3.77 -16.13
CA TYR A 705 -8.28 2.95 -16.16
C TYR A 705 -7.58 3.11 -14.82
N ASN A 706 -7.42 2.02 -14.08
CA ASN A 706 -6.73 2.01 -12.79
C ASN A 706 -7.24 3.10 -11.82
N GLU A 707 -8.54 3.41 -11.89
CA GLU A 707 -9.14 4.43 -11.04
C GLU A 707 -9.32 3.88 -9.60
N PRO A 708 -8.99 4.68 -8.56
CA PRO A 708 -9.18 4.26 -7.18
C PRO A 708 -10.64 3.90 -6.87
N TRP A 709 -10.82 2.83 -6.10
CA TRP A 709 -12.12 2.23 -5.80
C TRP A 709 -13.13 3.24 -5.26
N SER A 710 -12.74 4.04 -4.25
CA SER A 710 -13.66 4.97 -3.59
C SER A 710 -14.20 6.04 -4.51
N VAL A 711 -13.38 6.55 -5.42
CA VAL A 711 -13.74 7.64 -6.33
C VAL A 711 -14.60 7.14 -7.48
N LEU A 712 -14.28 5.98 -8.05
CA LEU A 712 -15.12 5.35 -9.06
C LEU A 712 -16.52 5.07 -8.51
N LEU A 713 -16.61 4.45 -7.33
CA LEU A 713 -17.89 4.17 -6.68
C LEU A 713 -18.67 5.44 -6.36
N ARG A 714 -18.00 6.47 -5.85
CA ARG A 714 -18.64 7.75 -5.51
C ARG A 714 -19.19 8.45 -6.76
N THR A 715 -18.47 8.36 -7.88
CA THR A 715 -18.96 8.86 -9.17
C THR A 715 -20.26 8.16 -9.54
N VAL A 716 -20.28 6.81 -9.54
CA VAL A 716 -21.46 6.02 -9.87
C VAL A 716 -22.63 6.29 -8.94
N HIS A 717 -22.39 6.32 -7.63
CA HIS A 717 -23.44 6.62 -6.65
C HIS A 717 -23.95 8.05 -6.75
N SER A 718 -23.09 9.04 -7.01
CA SER A 718 -23.53 10.43 -7.21
C SER A 718 -24.48 10.57 -8.40
N VAL A 719 -24.25 9.79 -9.46
CA VAL A 719 -25.14 9.71 -10.63
C VAL A 719 -26.47 9.07 -10.25
N LEU A 720 -26.44 7.90 -9.59
CA LEU A 720 -27.64 7.16 -9.20
C LEU A 720 -28.50 7.94 -8.20
N ASP A 721 -27.88 8.67 -7.28
CA ASP A 721 -28.55 9.35 -6.17
C ASP A 721 -29.07 10.75 -6.57
N ASN A 722 -28.45 11.42 -7.55
CA ASN A 722 -28.80 12.81 -7.95
C ASN A 722 -29.46 12.93 -9.33
N SER A 723 -29.85 11.82 -9.94
CA SER A 723 -30.51 11.82 -11.25
C SER A 723 -31.87 11.11 -11.20
N PRO A 724 -32.89 11.61 -11.92
CA PRO A 724 -34.16 10.90 -12.03
C PRO A 724 -33.99 9.54 -12.70
N THR A 725 -34.44 8.46 -12.05
CA THR A 725 -34.25 7.07 -12.53
C THR A 725 -34.91 6.80 -13.88
N ASN A 726 -35.96 7.55 -14.22
CA ASN A 726 -36.64 7.48 -15.51
C ASN A 726 -35.84 8.11 -16.67
N LEU A 727 -34.82 8.94 -16.40
CA LEU A 727 -33.98 9.56 -17.43
C LEU A 727 -32.69 8.76 -17.71
N ILE A 728 -32.33 7.81 -16.84
CA ILE A 728 -31.14 6.97 -17.00
C ILE A 728 -31.54 5.62 -17.58
N ASP A 729 -31.08 5.34 -18.79
CA ASP A 729 -31.19 4.00 -19.38
C ASP A 729 -30.19 3.04 -18.71
N GLU A 730 -28.91 3.45 -18.65
CA GLU A 730 -27.82 2.72 -18.00
C GLU A 730 -26.68 3.66 -17.54
N VAL A 731 -25.94 3.21 -16.54
CA VAL A 731 -24.60 3.71 -16.17
C VAL A 731 -23.58 2.71 -16.69
N LEU A 732 -22.93 3.07 -17.80
CA LEU A 732 -22.00 2.22 -18.53
C LEU A 732 -20.56 2.48 -18.08
N LEU A 733 -20.01 1.55 -17.29
CA LEU A 733 -18.63 1.57 -16.82
C LEU A 733 -17.73 0.89 -17.85
N VAL A 734 -16.92 1.68 -18.55
CA VAL A 734 -15.99 1.19 -19.57
C VAL A 734 -14.61 1.04 -18.95
N ASP A 735 -14.23 -0.21 -18.66
CA ASP A 735 -12.89 -0.55 -18.21
C ASP A 735 -11.93 -0.56 -19.41
N ASP A 736 -11.09 0.46 -19.49
CA ASP A 736 -10.04 0.60 -20.50
C ASP A 736 -8.82 -0.27 -20.13
N TYR A 737 -9.03 -1.57 -19.95
CA TYR A 737 -8.00 -2.56 -19.67
C TYR A 737 -7.21 -2.32 -18.37
N SER A 738 -7.90 -1.96 -17.28
CA SER A 738 -7.27 -1.78 -15.96
C SER A 738 -6.54 -3.04 -15.50
N ASN A 739 -5.41 -2.88 -14.82
CA ASN A 739 -4.64 -3.99 -14.22
C ASN A 739 -4.94 -4.17 -12.73
N LEU A 740 -5.61 -3.20 -12.08
CA LEU A 740 -5.95 -3.29 -10.65
C LEU A 740 -6.99 -4.40 -10.40
N PRO A 741 -6.69 -5.42 -9.57
CA PRO A 741 -7.57 -6.57 -9.33
C PRO A 741 -8.96 -6.22 -8.82
N PHE A 742 -9.05 -5.24 -7.90
CA PHE A 742 -10.32 -4.83 -7.32
C PHE A 742 -11.28 -4.25 -8.36
N LEU A 743 -10.77 -3.80 -9.51
CA LEU A 743 -11.59 -3.34 -10.62
C LEU A 743 -12.17 -4.49 -11.46
N LYS A 744 -11.77 -5.75 -11.23
CA LYS A 744 -12.25 -6.94 -11.96
C LYS A 744 -13.43 -7.60 -11.24
N THR A 745 -13.24 -8.81 -10.73
CA THR A 745 -14.29 -9.63 -10.09
C THR A 745 -14.97 -8.91 -8.93
N GLN A 746 -14.21 -8.16 -8.13
CA GLN A 746 -14.76 -7.45 -6.97
C GLN A 746 -15.74 -6.33 -7.39
N LEU A 747 -15.42 -5.58 -8.45
CA LEU A 747 -16.29 -4.54 -8.99
C LEU A 747 -17.61 -5.13 -9.54
N GLU A 748 -17.51 -6.26 -10.24
CA GLU A 748 -18.66 -7.00 -10.77
C GLU A 748 -19.56 -7.54 -9.66
N GLU A 749 -18.97 -8.10 -8.60
CA GLU A 749 -19.72 -8.56 -7.42
C GLU A 749 -20.45 -7.39 -6.74
N TYR A 750 -19.77 -6.26 -6.58
CA TYR A 750 -20.33 -5.08 -5.91
C TYR A 750 -21.56 -4.54 -6.64
N PHE A 751 -21.48 -4.39 -7.97
CA PHE A 751 -22.57 -3.85 -8.78
C PHE A 751 -23.58 -4.89 -9.26
N ARG A 752 -23.43 -6.18 -8.93
CA ARG A 752 -24.37 -7.24 -9.35
C ARG A 752 -25.83 -6.97 -8.95
N SER A 753 -26.05 -6.29 -7.83
CA SER A 753 -27.39 -5.95 -7.31
C SER A 753 -27.98 -4.65 -7.88
N TYR A 754 -27.29 -3.98 -8.80
CA TYR A 754 -27.69 -2.68 -9.35
C TYR A 754 -28.10 -2.82 -10.81
N ASP A 755 -29.41 -2.93 -11.06
CA ASP A 755 -29.98 -3.22 -12.41
C ASP A 755 -29.62 -2.19 -13.50
N LYS A 756 -29.25 -0.96 -13.10
CA LYS A 756 -28.88 0.13 -14.01
C LYS A 756 -27.37 0.23 -14.29
N VAL A 757 -26.53 -0.56 -13.63
CA VAL A 757 -25.07 -0.49 -13.78
C VAL A 757 -24.59 -1.65 -14.65
N ARG A 758 -23.86 -1.33 -15.72
CA ARG A 758 -23.26 -2.33 -16.60
C ARG A 758 -21.77 -2.07 -16.76
N ILE A 759 -20.97 -3.12 -16.61
CA ILE A 759 -19.52 -3.06 -16.78
C ILE A 759 -19.17 -3.64 -18.15
N LEU A 760 -18.41 -2.88 -18.94
CA LEU A 760 -17.94 -3.23 -20.27
C LEU A 760 -16.41 -3.24 -20.26
N ARG A 761 -15.80 -4.38 -20.57
CA ARG A 761 -14.34 -4.55 -20.57
C ARG A 761 -13.78 -4.38 -21.98
N ALA A 762 -12.82 -3.48 -22.15
CA ALA A 762 -12.03 -3.40 -23.37
C ALA A 762 -11.09 -4.63 -23.48
N PRO A 763 -10.90 -5.19 -24.68
CA PRO A 763 -10.04 -6.37 -24.86
C PRO A 763 -8.55 -6.03 -24.78
N GLU A 764 -8.19 -4.77 -24.94
CA GLU A 764 -6.83 -4.23 -24.87
C GLU A 764 -6.90 -2.78 -24.37
N ARG A 765 -5.74 -2.16 -24.08
CA ARG A 765 -5.70 -0.75 -23.69
C ARG A 765 -5.98 0.17 -24.88
N LEU A 766 -7.21 0.70 -24.93
CA LEU A 766 -7.67 1.57 -26.01
C LEU A 766 -7.22 3.03 -25.79
N GLY A 767 -7.17 3.47 -24.53
CA GLY A 767 -7.00 4.88 -24.17
C GLY A 767 -8.34 5.61 -24.09
N LEU A 768 -8.39 6.74 -23.36
CA LEU A 768 -9.62 7.47 -23.02
C LEU A 768 -10.55 7.70 -24.23
N ILE A 769 -9.98 8.16 -25.34
CA ILE A 769 -10.74 8.60 -26.52
C ILE A 769 -11.42 7.39 -27.20
N ARG A 770 -10.65 6.33 -27.45
CA ARG A 770 -11.17 5.09 -28.06
C ARG A 770 -12.08 4.32 -27.10
N ALA A 771 -11.82 4.37 -25.80
CA ALA A 771 -12.71 3.80 -24.78
C ALA A 771 -14.06 4.54 -24.70
N ARG A 772 -14.09 5.88 -24.82
CA ARG A 772 -15.36 6.64 -24.94
C ARG A 772 -16.13 6.23 -26.18
N MET A 773 -15.45 6.07 -27.32
CA MET A 773 -16.09 5.55 -28.53
C MET A 773 -16.58 4.12 -28.38
N PHE A 774 -15.81 3.25 -27.74
CA PHE A 774 -16.19 1.86 -27.45
C PHE A 774 -17.45 1.79 -26.58
N GLY A 775 -17.55 2.62 -25.54
CA GLY A 775 -18.78 2.77 -24.76
C GLY A 775 -19.95 3.30 -25.58
N SER A 776 -19.72 4.38 -26.35
CA SER A 776 -20.76 5.04 -27.18
C SER A 776 -21.36 4.12 -28.24
N LYS A 777 -20.53 3.24 -28.82
CA LYS A 777 -20.96 2.26 -29.84
C LYS A 777 -21.69 1.06 -29.23
N ASN A 778 -21.47 0.77 -27.94
CA ASN A 778 -22.07 -0.36 -27.21
C ASN A 778 -23.28 0.02 -26.34
N THR A 779 -23.88 1.19 -26.59
CA THR A 779 -25.17 1.62 -26.00
C THR A 779 -26.16 2.03 -27.10
N THR A 780 -27.45 1.89 -26.79
CA THR A 780 -28.58 2.23 -27.68
C THR A 780 -29.31 3.50 -27.26
N SER A 781 -28.93 4.12 -26.14
CA SER A 781 -29.55 5.36 -25.64
C SER A 781 -29.46 6.50 -26.68
N PRO A 782 -30.52 7.33 -26.83
CA PRO A 782 -30.53 8.44 -27.79
C PRO A 782 -29.58 9.58 -27.42
N VAL A 783 -29.29 9.76 -26.12
CA VAL A 783 -28.37 10.77 -25.60
C VAL A 783 -27.22 10.10 -24.86
N LEU A 784 -26.03 10.70 -24.97
CA LEU A 784 -24.83 10.30 -24.24
C LEU A 784 -24.42 11.42 -23.30
N THR A 785 -24.22 11.08 -22.04
CA THR A 785 -23.63 11.98 -21.05
C THR A 785 -22.31 11.39 -20.58
N PHE A 786 -21.21 12.07 -20.91
CA PHE A 786 -19.88 11.65 -20.52
C PHE A 786 -19.51 12.26 -19.18
N LEU A 787 -18.96 11.41 -18.30
CA LEU A 787 -18.37 11.80 -17.04
C LEU A 787 -16.99 11.16 -16.92
N ASP A 788 -16.05 11.89 -16.33
CA ASP A 788 -14.81 11.28 -15.85
C ASP A 788 -15.12 10.37 -14.65
N ALA A 789 -14.27 9.38 -14.38
CA ALA A 789 -14.44 8.43 -13.28
C ALA A 789 -14.19 9.02 -11.88
N HIS A 790 -14.02 10.33 -11.78
CA HIS A 790 -13.66 11.08 -10.58
C HIS A 790 -14.40 12.41 -10.47
N VAL A 791 -15.73 12.30 -10.51
CA VAL A 791 -16.65 13.44 -10.40
C VAL A 791 -17.76 13.17 -9.39
N GLU A 792 -18.42 14.24 -8.95
CA GLU A 792 -19.61 14.17 -8.12
C GLU A 792 -20.71 15.07 -8.68
N CYS A 793 -21.80 14.45 -9.10
CA CYS A 793 -22.97 15.13 -9.63
C CYS A 793 -23.78 15.78 -8.51
N THR A 794 -24.12 17.07 -8.66
CA THR A 794 -24.98 17.77 -7.70
C THR A 794 -26.46 17.53 -8.00
N LYS A 795 -27.34 17.87 -7.05
CA LYS A 795 -28.78 17.74 -7.26
C LYS A 795 -29.27 18.59 -8.43
N GLY A 796 -29.98 17.97 -9.36
CA GLY A 796 -30.58 18.67 -10.50
C GLY A 796 -29.60 19.04 -11.61
N TRP A 797 -28.44 18.37 -11.67
CA TRP A 797 -27.41 18.58 -12.68
C TRP A 797 -27.82 18.12 -14.08
N LEU A 798 -28.58 17.02 -14.20
CA LEU A 798 -28.77 16.34 -15.47
C LEU A 798 -29.81 17.02 -16.36
N GLU A 799 -30.92 17.43 -15.79
CA GLU A 799 -32.09 17.91 -16.53
C GLU A 799 -31.80 19.18 -17.34
N PRO A 800 -31.10 20.21 -16.80
CA PRO A 800 -30.76 21.41 -17.57
C PRO A 800 -29.87 21.10 -18.78
N LEU A 801 -29.01 20.08 -18.71
CA LEU A 801 -28.19 19.64 -19.84
C LEU A 801 -29.09 19.03 -20.93
N LEU A 802 -29.97 18.10 -20.54
CA LEU A 802 -30.91 17.45 -21.46
C LEU A 802 -31.89 18.44 -22.11
N GLU A 803 -32.30 19.49 -21.39
CA GLU A 803 -33.12 20.57 -21.93
C GLU A 803 -32.45 21.26 -23.12
N GLN A 804 -31.14 21.54 -23.04
CA GLN A 804 -30.41 22.17 -24.15
C GLN A 804 -30.33 21.27 -25.39
N ILE A 805 -30.22 19.96 -25.19
CA ILE A 805 -30.23 18.97 -26.29
C ILE A 805 -31.64 18.85 -26.90
N LEU A 806 -32.68 18.88 -26.06
CA LEU A 806 -34.06 18.85 -26.52
C LEU A 806 -34.41 20.10 -27.35
N GLU A 807 -33.93 21.29 -26.94
CA GLU A 807 -34.13 22.53 -27.69
C GLU A 807 -33.43 22.53 -29.04
N ASN A 808 -32.22 21.96 -29.11
CA ASN A 808 -31.48 21.83 -30.35
C ASN A 808 -30.52 20.63 -30.25
N GLU A 809 -30.80 19.58 -31.04
CA GLU A 809 -30.03 18.32 -31.10
C GLU A 809 -28.54 18.55 -31.47
N HIS A 810 -28.22 19.66 -32.15
CA HIS A 810 -26.84 20.05 -32.50
C HIS A 810 -26.13 20.86 -31.41
N THR A 811 -26.67 20.85 -30.18
CA THR A 811 -26.03 21.48 -29.03
C THR A 811 -25.16 20.45 -28.30
N ILE A 812 -23.97 20.87 -27.90
CA ILE A 812 -23.20 20.21 -26.85
C ILE A 812 -23.39 21.02 -25.57
N SER A 813 -24.05 20.42 -24.58
CA SER A 813 -24.32 21.09 -23.30
C SER A 813 -23.29 20.65 -22.26
N VAL A 814 -22.67 21.63 -21.60
CA VAL A 814 -21.58 21.44 -20.64
C VAL A 814 -22.03 21.96 -19.27
N PRO A 815 -21.84 21.20 -18.18
CA PRO A 815 -22.13 21.70 -16.84
C PRO A 815 -21.12 22.79 -16.45
N LEU A 816 -21.46 23.62 -15.46
CA LEU A 816 -20.44 24.26 -14.65
C LEU A 816 -19.64 23.18 -13.93
N ILE A 817 -18.32 23.28 -14.11
CA ILE A 817 -17.37 22.38 -13.49
C ILE A 817 -16.91 23.06 -12.21
N ASP A 818 -17.37 22.53 -11.08
CA ASP A 818 -16.84 22.89 -9.77
C ASP A 818 -15.58 22.07 -9.48
N ARG A 819 -14.78 22.50 -8.52
CA ARG A 819 -13.52 21.79 -8.19
C ARG A 819 -13.68 21.06 -6.87
N ILE A 820 -13.31 19.79 -6.86
CA ILE A 820 -12.97 19.07 -5.64
C ILE A 820 -11.46 19.20 -5.46
N ASP A 821 -11.03 19.67 -4.29
CA ASP A 821 -9.62 19.81 -3.98
C ASP A 821 -8.93 18.45 -3.92
N ASP A 822 -7.78 18.35 -4.57
CA ASP A 822 -7.00 17.13 -4.71
C ASP A 822 -6.23 16.77 -3.44
N THR A 823 -6.23 17.61 -2.41
CA THR A 823 -5.51 17.38 -1.15
C THR A 823 -6.42 16.99 0.01
N ASP A 824 -7.62 17.54 0.13
CA ASP A 824 -8.52 17.32 1.27
C ASP A 824 -9.98 17.04 0.87
N MET A 825 -10.27 16.92 -0.43
CA MET A 825 -11.60 16.60 -0.97
C MET A 825 -12.71 17.62 -0.68
N HIS A 826 -12.37 18.85 -0.26
CA HIS A 826 -13.37 19.89 -0.10
C HIS A 826 -13.88 20.37 -1.46
N LEU A 827 -15.14 20.80 -1.47
CA LEU A 827 -15.80 21.38 -2.63
C LEU A 827 -15.48 22.88 -2.72
N ILE A 828 -14.84 23.28 -3.80
CA ILE A 828 -14.60 24.67 -4.19
C ILE A 828 -15.66 25.03 -5.23
N THR A 829 -16.52 25.98 -4.86
CA THR A 829 -17.67 26.41 -5.66
C THR A 829 -17.35 27.69 -6.45
N ASN A 830 -18.18 28.03 -7.43
CA ASN A 830 -18.07 29.26 -8.22
C ASN A 830 -16.73 29.40 -8.97
N VAL A 831 -16.05 28.27 -9.22
CA VAL A 831 -14.75 28.26 -9.91
C VAL A 831 -14.92 28.64 -11.37
N SER A 832 -16.02 28.22 -12.01
CA SER A 832 -16.27 28.39 -13.44
C SER A 832 -17.46 29.30 -13.77
N SER A 833 -18.08 29.95 -12.78
CA SER A 833 -19.34 30.71 -12.97
C SER A 833 -19.20 31.94 -13.88
N ASP A 834 -18.04 32.59 -13.89
CA ASP A 834 -17.73 33.68 -14.83
C ASP A 834 -16.73 33.26 -15.94
N LEU A 835 -16.49 31.96 -16.11
CA LEU A 835 -15.48 31.46 -17.04
C LEU A 835 -16.11 30.84 -18.27
N PHE A 836 -15.53 31.09 -19.43
CA PHE A 836 -15.78 30.31 -20.64
C PHE A 836 -14.52 29.58 -21.10
N GLY A 837 -14.72 28.41 -21.70
CA GLY A 837 -13.64 27.59 -22.23
C GLY A 837 -13.22 28.06 -23.62
N ALA A 838 -11.91 28.17 -23.84
CA ALA A 838 -11.32 28.36 -25.16
C ALA A 838 -9.95 27.68 -25.24
N PHE A 839 -9.21 27.89 -26.31
CA PHE A 839 -7.81 27.48 -26.44
C PHE A 839 -7.03 28.57 -27.14
N GLU A 840 -5.71 28.58 -27.01
CA GLU A 840 -4.85 29.48 -27.80
C GLU A 840 -4.25 28.76 -29.01
N TRP A 841 -3.26 29.37 -29.68
CA TRP A 841 -2.59 28.81 -30.85
C TRP A 841 -1.81 27.52 -30.59
N ASP A 842 -1.65 27.16 -29.33
CA ASP A 842 -1.04 25.91 -28.91
C ASP A 842 -2.04 24.75 -28.73
N LEU A 843 -3.34 25.02 -28.98
CA LEU A 843 -4.48 24.13 -28.80
C LEU A 843 -4.69 23.64 -27.36
N ASN A 844 -3.98 24.20 -26.38
CA ASN A 844 -4.25 23.91 -24.99
C ASN A 844 -5.53 24.61 -24.55
N PHE A 845 -6.39 23.86 -23.89
CA PHE A 845 -7.60 24.40 -23.30
C PHE A 845 -7.29 25.30 -22.09
N GLY A 846 -8.02 26.40 -21.99
CA GLY A 846 -7.94 27.34 -20.87
C GLY A 846 -9.31 27.92 -20.53
N TRP A 847 -9.33 28.74 -19.48
CA TRP A 847 -10.53 29.43 -19.00
C TRP A 847 -10.31 30.94 -19.06
N TRP A 848 -11.28 31.65 -19.65
CA TRP A 848 -11.27 33.11 -19.76
C TRP A 848 -12.45 33.71 -19.01
N HIS A 849 -12.19 34.83 -18.35
CA HIS A 849 -13.25 35.62 -17.69
C HIS A 849 -14.15 36.27 -18.72
N ARG A 850 -15.45 35.97 -18.68
CA ARG A 850 -16.45 36.63 -19.53
C ARG A 850 -16.50 38.13 -19.24
N SER A 851 -16.28 38.54 -18.00
CA SER A 851 -16.19 39.96 -17.60
C SER A 851 -15.09 40.75 -18.33
N SER A 852 -14.09 40.08 -18.92
CA SER A 852 -13.08 40.73 -19.79
C SER A 852 -13.61 41.06 -21.19
N PHE A 853 -14.78 40.55 -21.56
CA PHE A 853 -15.37 40.62 -22.90
C PHE A 853 -16.85 41.02 -22.83
N PRO A 854 -17.17 42.33 -22.88
CA PRO A 854 -18.53 42.84 -22.65
C PRO A 854 -19.61 42.15 -23.50
N HIS A 855 -19.31 41.78 -24.75
CA HIS A 855 -20.25 41.11 -25.65
C HIS A 855 -20.57 39.65 -25.27
N ARG A 856 -19.82 39.05 -24.35
CA ARG A 856 -20.09 37.72 -23.77
C ARG A 856 -20.87 37.78 -22.44
N SER A 857 -21.26 38.97 -21.99
CA SER A 857 -22.02 39.13 -20.76
C SER A 857 -23.48 38.69 -20.95
N THR A 858 -23.98 37.87 -20.02
CA THR A 858 -25.41 37.46 -20.00
C THR A 858 -26.24 38.47 -19.21
N GLN A 859 -27.55 38.51 -19.44
CA GLN A 859 -28.45 39.36 -18.66
C GLN A 859 -28.69 38.78 -17.27
N ARG A 860 -28.79 37.45 -17.17
CA ARG A 860 -28.93 36.72 -15.90
C ARG A 860 -27.78 35.75 -15.66
N PRO A 861 -27.34 35.53 -14.40
CA PRO A 861 -26.32 34.54 -14.07
C PRO A 861 -26.71 33.09 -14.39
N SER A 862 -28.02 32.81 -14.41
CA SER A 862 -28.59 31.48 -14.65
C SER A 862 -28.70 31.10 -16.13
N GLU A 863 -28.47 32.05 -17.05
CA GLU A 863 -28.65 31.82 -18.48
C GLU A 863 -27.49 31.02 -19.10
N PRO A 864 -27.78 29.96 -19.88
CA PRO A 864 -26.78 29.29 -20.69
C PRO A 864 -26.07 30.26 -21.63
N PHE A 865 -24.76 30.07 -21.80
CA PHE A 865 -23.95 30.93 -22.65
C PHE A 865 -23.04 30.12 -23.58
N GLU A 866 -22.73 30.71 -24.74
CA GLU A 866 -21.89 30.07 -25.75
C GLU A 866 -20.42 30.08 -25.35
N ALA A 867 -19.77 28.92 -25.48
CA ALA A 867 -18.34 28.77 -25.30
C ALA A 867 -17.65 28.36 -26.62
N PRO A 868 -16.51 28.98 -26.99
CA PRO A 868 -15.66 28.53 -28.08
C PRO A 868 -15.29 27.05 -27.99
N ALA A 869 -14.91 26.61 -26.79
CA ALA A 869 -14.46 25.25 -26.54
C ALA A 869 -14.96 24.73 -25.19
N MET A 870 -15.04 23.40 -25.09
CA MET A 870 -15.30 22.71 -23.83
C MET A 870 -14.05 22.04 -23.27
N ALA A 871 -14.01 21.82 -21.96
CA ALA A 871 -12.92 21.08 -21.32
C ALA A 871 -12.84 19.62 -21.84
N GLY A 872 -13.99 19.02 -22.19
CA GLY A 872 -14.10 17.71 -22.83
C GLY A 872 -14.24 16.52 -21.89
N GLY A 873 -14.06 16.70 -20.58
CA GLY A 873 -14.31 15.66 -19.55
C GLY A 873 -15.79 15.36 -19.35
N LEU A 874 -16.60 16.43 -19.27
CA LEU A 874 -17.99 16.39 -18.85
C LEU A 874 -18.85 17.13 -19.87
N PHE A 875 -19.72 16.40 -20.57
CA PHE A 875 -20.65 17.01 -21.52
C PHE A 875 -21.79 16.04 -21.86
N THR A 876 -22.88 16.60 -22.36
CA THR A 876 -24.00 15.83 -22.92
C THR A 876 -24.16 16.17 -24.40
N ILE A 877 -24.40 15.14 -25.21
CA ILE A 877 -24.55 15.24 -26.66
C ILE A 877 -25.58 14.21 -27.14
N ALA A 878 -26.39 14.57 -28.14
CA ALA A 878 -27.21 13.58 -28.82
C ALA A 878 -26.33 12.54 -29.52
N ARG A 879 -26.60 11.25 -29.31
CA ARG A 879 -25.79 10.15 -29.89
C ARG A 879 -25.74 10.24 -31.41
N HIS A 880 -26.86 10.55 -32.03
CA HIS A 880 -26.97 10.73 -33.47
C HIS A 880 -26.16 11.94 -33.97
N PHE A 881 -26.17 13.05 -33.24
CA PHE A 881 -25.31 14.19 -33.56
C PHE A 881 -23.83 13.82 -33.41
N PHE A 882 -23.43 13.13 -32.33
CA PHE A 882 -22.05 12.69 -32.16
C PHE A 882 -21.58 11.75 -33.29
N GLN A 883 -22.46 10.85 -33.73
CA GLN A 883 -22.23 10.00 -34.89
C GLN A 883 -22.11 10.81 -36.18
N ARG A 884 -22.97 11.82 -36.38
CA ARG A 884 -22.92 12.71 -37.53
C ARG A 884 -21.65 13.55 -37.57
N LEU A 885 -21.08 13.86 -36.41
CA LEU A 885 -19.76 14.45 -36.24
C LEU A 885 -18.61 13.44 -36.47
N GLY A 886 -18.92 12.20 -36.86
CA GLY A 886 -17.92 11.17 -37.13
C GLY A 886 -17.24 10.65 -35.85
N TRP A 887 -17.92 10.73 -34.70
CA TRP A 887 -17.36 10.42 -33.38
C TRP A 887 -16.10 11.25 -33.08
N TYR A 888 -15.22 10.74 -32.21
CA TYR A 888 -13.84 11.20 -32.15
C TYR A 888 -13.02 10.63 -33.31
N ASP A 889 -11.86 11.25 -33.53
CA ASP A 889 -10.82 10.65 -34.36
C ASP A 889 -10.28 9.37 -33.70
N ASP A 890 -10.50 8.23 -34.37
CA ASP A 890 -10.14 6.88 -33.91
C ASP A 890 -8.64 6.58 -34.01
N GLN A 891 -7.89 7.43 -34.70
CA GLN A 891 -6.43 7.41 -34.69
C GLN A 891 -5.83 8.34 -33.63
N PHE A 892 -6.64 9.02 -32.80
CA PHE A 892 -6.11 9.72 -31.64
C PHE A 892 -5.51 8.73 -30.66
N ARG A 893 -4.30 9.08 -30.20
CA ARG A 893 -3.59 8.32 -29.20
C ARG A 893 -4.10 8.72 -27.82
N VAL A 894 -4.36 7.73 -26.97
CA VAL A 894 -4.64 7.80 -25.51
C VAL A 894 -5.49 8.99 -25.03
N TYR A 895 -4.92 10.19 -24.98
CA TYR A 895 -5.49 11.39 -24.36
C TYR A 895 -5.06 12.68 -25.09
N GLY A 896 -5.93 13.69 -25.06
CA GLY A 896 -5.61 15.09 -25.38
C GLY A 896 -5.99 15.49 -26.79
N MET A 897 -6.39 16.76 -26.93
CA MET A 897 -6.89 17.41 -28.15
C MET A 897 -8.25 16.92 -28.63
N GLU A 898 -8.84 15.89 -28.02
CA GLU A 898 -10.20 15.43 -28.35
C GLU A 898 -11.26 16.48 -28.01
N ASN A 899 -11.00 17.25 -26.95
CA ASN A 899 -11.84 18.37 -26.54
C ASN A 899 -11.78 19.53 -27.54
N ALA A 900 -10.59 19.90 -28.00
CA ALA A 900 -10.39 20.93 -29.02
C ALA A 900 -10.97 20.47 -30.38
N GLU A 901 -10.72 19.22 -30.78
CA GLU A 901 -11.23 18.62 -32.01
C GLU A 901 -12.75 18.66 -32.05
N LEU A 902 -13.41 18.14 -31.03
CA LEU A 902 -14.87 18.09 -30.97
C LEU A 902 -15.47 19.50 -30.86
N SER A 903 -14.80 20.44 -30.20
CA SER A 903 -15.27 21.82 -30.10
C SER A 903 -15.25 22.54 -31.45
N ILE A 904 -14.09 22.50 -32.13
CA ILE A 904 -13.90 23.10 -33.46
C ILE A 904 -14.88 22.48 -34.45
N LYS A 905 -14.96 21.14 -34.45
CA LYS A 905 -15.88 20.38 -35.29
C LYS A 905 -17.34 20.76 -35.04
N CYS A 906 -17.76 20.84 -33.78
CA CYS A 906 -19.13 21.21 -33.42
C CYS A 906 -19.51 22.55 -34.05
N TRP A 907 -18.72 23.59 -33.83
CA TRP A 907 -18.98 24.93 -34.36
C TRP A 907 -18.91 25.00 -35.88
N MET A 908 -17.90 24.38 -36.49
CA MET A 908 -17.73 24.42 -37.95
C MET A 908 -18.81 23.61 -38.68
N CYS A 909 -19.34 22.56 -38.06
CA CYS A 909 -20.35 21.69 -38.67
C CYS A 909 -21.79 22.03 -38.23
N GLY A 910 -22.04 23.26 -37.79
CA GLY A 910 -23.39 23.81 -37.57
C GLY A 910 -24.01 23.53 -36.19
N GLY A 911 -23.20 23.08 -35.24
CA GLY A 911 -23.58 22.98 -33.83
C GLY A 911 -23.17 24.19 -33.00
N ARG A 912 -23.42 24.11 -31.71
CA ARG A 912 -23.02 25.11 -30.70
C ARG A 912 -22.65 24.43 -29.39
N ILE A 913 -21.79 25.06 -28.62
CA ILE A 913 -21.43 24.60 -27.28
C ILE A 913 -22.01 25.57 -26.28
N LEU A 914 -22.83 25.07 -25.36
CA LEU A 914 -23.44 25.86 -24.30
C LEU A 914 -22.94 25.39 -22.94
N THR A 915 -22.34 26.32 -22.19
CA THR A 915 -22.14 26.15 -20.75
C THR A 915 -23.47 26.46 -20.06
N VAL A 916 -23.91 25.58 -19.17
CA VAL A 916 -25.24 25.63 -18.53
C VAL A 916 -25.09 25.93 -17.03
N PRO A 917 -25.25 27.20 -16.59
CA PRO A 917 -25.09 27.59 -15.19
C PRO A 917 -25.97 26.85 -14.18
N CYS A 918 -27.12 26.34 -14.60
CA CYS A 918 -28.01 25.58 -13.72
C CYS A 918 -27.58 24.13 -13.48
N SER A 919 -26.54 23.65 -14.16
CA SER A 919 -26.03 22.28 -14.03
C SER A 919 -24.63 22.30 -13.44
N HIS A 920 -24.43 21.70 -12.27
CA HIS A 920 -23.15 21.67 -11.59
C HIS A 920 -22.63 20.23 -11.43
N VAL A 921 -21.38 20.01 -11.81
CA VAL A 921 -20.66 18.75 -11.55
C VAL A 921 -19.29 19.08 -10.98
N ALA A 922 -18.99 18.53 -9.81
CA ALA A 922 -17.73 18.75 -9.13
C ALA A 922 -16.68 17.74 -9.61
N HIS A 923 -15.52 18.22 -10.06
CA HIS A 923 -14.45 17.41 -10.66
C HIS A 923 -13.19 17.44 -9.79
N ILE A 924 -12.56 16.28 -9.56
CA ILE A 924 -11.26 16.21 -8.88
C ILE A 924 -10.17 16.66 -9.85
N ARG A 925 -9.60 17.84 -9.61
CA ARG A 925 -8.46 18.34 -10.41
C ARG A 925 -7.18 17.61 -10.01
N LYS A 926 -6.84 16.55 -10.74
CA LYS A 926 -5.59 15.81 -10.54
C LYS A 926 -4.37 16.72 -10.73
N SER A 927 -3.40 16.66 -9.81
CA SER A 927 -2.11 17.38 -9.87
C SER A 927 -1.12 16.73 -10.85
N ALA A 928 -1.34 15.47 -11.22
CA ALA A 928 -0.56 14.72 -12.20
C ALA A 928 -1.44 13.72 -12.95
N HIS A 929 -1.04 13.38 -14.18
CA HIS A 929 -1.71 12.40 -15.04
C HIS A 929 -0.76 11.26 -15.45
N PRO A 930 -0.40 10.36 -14.52
CA PRO A 930 0.69 9.40 -14.71
C PRO A 930 0.43 8.32 -15.78
N PHE A 931 -0.82 8.16 -16.23
CA PHE A 931 -1.23 7.10 -17.17
C PHE A 931 -1.31 7.55 -18.64
N ILE A 932 -0.89 8.79 -18.96
CA ILE A 932 -0.89 9.31 -20.34
C ILE A 932 0.34 8.83 -21.12
N ASP A 933 1.51 8.73 -20.47
CA ASP A 933 2.82 8.49 -21.10
C ASP A 933 3.29 7.03 -21.06
N ASP A 934 2.35 6.07 -20.95
CA ASP A 934 2.62 4.63 -20.83
C ASP A 934 3.17 4.03 -22.14
N GLY A 935 4.42 4.35 -22.49
CA GLY A 935 5.13 3.87 -23.67
C GLY A 935 4.94 4.71 -24.95
N HIS A 936 3.99 5.65 -24.98
CA HIS A 936 3.76 6.53 -26.13
C HIS A 936 4.37 7.91 -25.92
N GLN A 937 5.55 8.18 -26.46
CA GLN A 937 6.08 9.56 -26.47
C GLN A 937 5.23 10.45 -27.40
N ASN A 938 4.97 11.67 -26.96
CA ASN A 938 4.31 12.73 -27.76
C ASN A 938 2.83 12.50 -28.12
N VAL A 939 2.03 11.87 -27.25
CA VAL A 939 0.58 11.61 -27.46
C VAL A 939 -0.19 12.86 -27.88
N THR A 940 -0.24 13.88 -27.01
CA THR A 940 -1.01 15.11 -27.22
C THR A 940 -0.56 15.88 -28.45
N PHE A 941 0.73 15.78 -28.77
CA PHE A 941 1.32 16.40 -29.94
C PHE A 941 0.90 15.76 -31.25
N VAL A 942 0.89 14.43 -31.33
CA VAL A 942 0.40 13.77 -32.54
C VAL A 942 -1.06 14.12 -32.77
N ASN A 943 -1.87 14.14 -31.70
CA ASN A 943 -3.27 14.52 -31.81
C ASN A 943 -3.42 15.99 -32.24
N SER A 944 -2.57 16.91 -31.75
CA SER A 944 -2.66 18.34 -32.11
C SER A 944 -2.34 18.58 -33.59
N ILE A 945 -1.41 17.81 -34.16
CA ILE A 945 -1.11 17.83 -35.60
C ILE A 945 -2.33 17.39 -36.40
N ARG A 946 -2.98 16.30 -36.00
CA ARG A 946 -4.19 15.80 -36.66
C ARG A 946 -5.31 16.83 -36.62
N VAL A 947 -5.52 17.49 -35.47
CA VAL A 947 -6.49 18.59 -35.36
C VAL A 947 -6.15 19.73 -36.31
N ALA A 948 -4.90 20.20 -36.29
CA ALA A 948 -4.46 21.31 -37.11
C ALA A 948 -4.60 21.01 -38.61
N GLU A 949 -4.16 19.82 -39.04
CA GLU A 949 -4.24 19.39 -40.44
C GLU A 949 -5.66 19.20 -40.97
N VAL A 950 -6.58 18.75 -40.12
CA VAL A 950 -7.97 18.48 -40.54
C VAL A 950 -8.85 19.71 -40.41
N TRP A 951 -8.68 20.53 -39.36
CA TRP A 951 -9.67 21.52 -38.95
C TRP A 951 -9.22 22.98 -38.99
N MET A 952 -7.91 23.29 -39.07
CA MET A 952 -7.41 24.66 -38.91
C MET A 952 -7.03 25.39 -40.21
N ASP A 953 -7.29 24.80 -41.37
CA ASP A 953 -7.04 25.42 -42.69
C ASP A 953 -5.63 26.04 -42.80
N GLU A 954 -5.49 27.30 -43.23
CA GLU A 954 -4.22 28.03 -43.29
C GLU A 954 -3.62 28.36 -41.92
N TYR A 955 -4.43 28.36 -40.85
CA TYR A 955 -4.01 28.69 -39.49
C TYR A 955 -3.21 27.56 -38.82
N LYS A 956 -3.21 26.34 -39.39
CA LYS A 956 -2.36 25.23 -38.92
C LYS A 956 -0.88 25.61 -38.84
N GLN A 957 -0.44 26.55 -39.68
CA GLN A 957 0.94 27.03 -39.67
C GLN A 957 1.30 27.70 -38.34
N VAL A 958 0.36 28.37 -37.68
CA VAL A 958 0.60 28.99 -36.37
C VAL A 958 0.88 27.90 -35.33
N VAL A 959 0.09 26.81 -35.35
CA VAL A 959 0.30 25.65 -34.46
C VAL A 959 1.66 24.98 -34.72
N PHE A 960 2.07 24.88 -35.98
CA PHE A 960 3.37 24.31 -36.36
C PHE A 960 4.53 25.17 -35.85
N ASP A 961 4.42 26.50 -36.02
CA ASP A 961 5.44 27.44 -35.55
C ASP A 961 5.51 27.49 -34.00
N VAL A 962 4.38 27.39 -33.30
CA VAL A 962 4.35 27.25 -31.82
C VAL A 962 5.07 25.98 -31.35
N ASN A 963 5.08 24.91 -32.15
CA ASN A 963 5.79 23.67 -31.83
C ASN A 963 7.22 23.61 -32.39
N GLY A 964 7.64 24.59 -33.20
CA GLY A 964 9.00 24.74 -33.70
C GLY A 964 9.39 23.75 -34.79
N ILE A 965 8.45 23.40 -35.66
CA ILE A 965 8.61 22.39 -36.72
C ILE A 965 7.98 22.90 -38.02
N PRO A 966 8.65 22.77 -39.19
CA PRO A 966 8.16 23.37 -40.45
C PRO A 966 6.92 22.69 -41.01
N ALA A 967 6.88 21.35 -40.96
CA ALA A 967 5.80 20.50 -41.42
C ALA A 967 5.97 19.10 -40.82
N TYR A 968 4.90 18.30 -40.84
CA TYR A 968 4.93 16.92 -40.37
C TYR A 968 4.75 15.95 -41.52
N GLU A 969 5.54 14.89 -41.53
CA GLU A 969 5.34 13.77 -42.44
C GLU A 969 4.15 12.91 -41.99
N GLU A 970 3.37 12.40 -42.93
CA GLU A 970 2.16 11.60 -42.65
C GLU A 970 2.46 10.36 -41.78
N HIS A 971 3.66 9.78 -41.90
CA HIS A 971 4.07 8.63 -41.09
C HIS A 971 4.04 8.91 -39.57
N LEU A 972 4.19 10.18 -39.15
CA LEU A 972 4.21 10.57 -37.74
C LEU A 972 2.81 10.50 -37.10
N PHE A 973 1.82 11.01 -37.83
CA PHE A 973 0.47 11.23 -37.31
C PHE A 973 -0.60 10.33 -37.93
N GLY A 974 -0.24 9.48 -38.89
CA GLY A 974 -1.14 8.57 -39.57
C GLY A 974 -2.01 9.27 -40.61
N SER A 975 -2.81 8.49 -41.34
CA SER A 975 -3.63 9.06 -42.40
C SER A 975 -4.79 9.89 -41.85
N ILE A 976 -5.04 11.02 -42.52
CA ILE A 976 -6.13 11.97 -42.21
C ILE A 976 -7.14 12.08 -43.37
N THR A 977 -6.96 11.26 -44.40
CA THR A 977 -7.77 11.29 -45.63
C THR A 977 -9.26 11.10 -45.34
N GLU A 978 -9.60 10.11 -44.52
CA GLU A 978 -10.98 9.84 -44.11
C GLU A 978 -11.58 11.03 -43.35
N ARG A 979 -10.82 11.65 -42.45
CA ARG A 979 -11.27 12.81 -41.66
C ARG A 979 -11.46 14.06 -42.52
N LYS A 980 -10.59 14.30 -43.51
CA LYS A 980 -10.76 15.39 -44.50
C LYS A 980 -11.96 15.14 -45.42
N THR A 981 -12.16 13.90 -45.86
CA THR A 981 -13.31 13.50 -46.68
C THR A 981 -14.61 13.72 -45.92
N PHE A 982 -14.68 13.24 -44.68
CA PHE A 982 -15.80 13.46 -43.78
C PHE A 982 -16.11 14.96 -43.57
N ARG A 983 -15.08 15.78 -43.29
CA ARG A 983 -15.26 17.23 -43.11
C ARG A 983 -15.90 17.88 -44.35
N ALA A 984 -15.47 17.46 -45.55
CA ALA A 984 -16.00 17.97 -46.81
C ALA A 984 -17.46 17.52 -47.03
N GLU A 985 -17.76 16.23 -46.82
CA GLU A 985 -19.10 15.66 -46.97
C GLU A 985 -20.12 16.24 -45.98
N ALA A 986 -19.69 16.52 -44.75
CA ALA A 986 -20.52 17.13 -43.72
C ALA A 986 -20.81 18.63 -43.95
N GLY A 987 -20.22 19.26 -44.98
CA GLY A 987 -20.46 20.67 -45.31
C GLY A 987 -19.97 21.65 -44.25
N CYS A 988 -18.94 21.27 -43.48
CA CYS A 988 -18.41 22.10 -42.40
C CYS A 988 -17.75 23.38 -42.94
N LYS A 989 -17.86 24.48 -42.19
CA LYS A 989 -17.30 25.80 -42.52
C LYS A 989 -15.78 25.83 -42.36
N SER A 990 -15.17 26.96 -42.70
CA SER A 990 -13.73 27.20 -42.51
C SER A 990 -13.39 27.50 -41.05
N PHE A 991 -12.12 27.35 -40.68
CA PHE A 991 -11.62 27.74 -39.36
C PHE A 991 -11.76 29.25 -39.15
N ARG A 992 -11.69 30.04 -40.22
CA ARG A 992 -12.01 31.47 -40.17
C ARG A 992 -13.43 31.74 -39.66
N TYR A 993 -14.41 30.95 -40.10
CA TYR A 993 -15.78 31.05 -39.57
C TYR A 993 -15.82 30.74 -38.07
N TYR A 994 -15.08 29.72 -37.61
CA TYR A 994 -14.94 29.44 -36.18
C TYR A 994 -14.39 30.64 -35.41
N LEU A 995 -13.33 31.29 -35.89
CA LEU A 995 -12.78 32.49 -35.26
C LEU A 995 -13.77 33.66 -35.28
N GLU A 996 -14.46 33.92 -36.39
CA GLU A 996 -15.39 35.06 -36.48
C GLU A 996 -16.68 34.85 -35.66
N ARG A 997 -17.18 33.61 -35.58
CA ARG A 997 -18.47 33.30 -34.93
C ARG A 997 -18.33 32.82 -33.49
N ALA A 998 -17.41 31.90 -33.25
CA ALA A 998 -17.29 31.23 -31.96
C ALA A 998 -16.22 31.90 -31.09
N TYR A 999 -15.10 32.35 -31.67
CA TYR A 999 -13.94 32.84 -30.90
C TYR A 999 -13.23 34.09 -31.47
N PRO A 1000 -13.92 35.24 -31.55
CA PRO A 1000 -13.33 36.48 -32.06
C PRO A 1000 -12.20 37.04 -31.18
N GLU A 1001 -12.10 36.58 -29.93
CA GLU A 1001 -11.11 37.01 -28.94
C GLU A 1001 -9.74 36.34 -29.11
N MET A 1002 -9.61 35.39 -30.05
CA MET A 1002 -8.33 34.73 -30.32
C MET A 1002 -7.22 35.77 -30.55
N PRO A 1003 -6.14 35.76 -29.78
CA PRO A 1003 -5.07 36.74 -29.92
C PRO A 1003 -4.43 36.73 -31.31
N SER A 1004 -4.00 37.90 -31.78
CA SER A 1004 -3.26 38.02 -33.05
C SER A 1004 -1.96 37.20 -33.00
N PRO A 1005 -1.73 36.27 -33.94
CA PRO A 1005 -0.51 35.46 -33.99
C PRO A 1005 0.72 36.26 -34.46
N ASN A 1006 0.51 37.45 -35.04
CA ASN A 1006 1.57 38.30 -35.55
C ASN A 1006 2.27 39.06 -34.42
N ILE A 1007 3.59 38.91 -34.33
CA ILE A 1007 4.46 39.71 -33.44
C ILE A 1007 5.54 40.45 -34.25
N VAL A 1008 6.09 41.53 -33.69
CA VAL A 1008 7.17 42.29 -34.34
C VAL A 1008 8.47 41.46 -34.34
N GLY A 1009 9.17 41.44 -35.47
CA GLY A 1009 10.42 40.67 -35.62
C GLY A 1009 10.20 39.15 -35.64
N GLN A 1010 8.99 38.68 -35.97
CA GLN A 1010 8.72 37.26 -36.11
C GLN A 1010 9.52 36.68 -37.28
N PHE A 1011 10.10 35.49 -37.10
CA PHE A 1011 10.89 34.82 -38.13
C PHE A 1011 10.76 33.31 -38.02
N ARG A 1012 11.06 32.60 -39.11
CA ARG A 1012 11.16 31.14 -39.14
C ARG A 1012 12.14 30.64 -40.19
N GLY A 1013 12.76 29.49 -39.96
CA GLY A 1013 13.72 28.89 -40.87
C GLY A 1013 15.12 28.79 -40.28
N GLU A 1014 16.12 28.78 -41.16
CA GLU A 1014 17.53 28.78 -40.78
C GLU A 1014 17.92 30.13 -40.14
N VAL A 1015 18.82 30.06 -39.15
CA VAL A 1015 19.34 31.23 -38.42
C VAL A 1015 20.86 31.22 -38.56
N HIS A 1016 21.41 32.27 -39.17
CA HIS A 1016 22.84 32.39 -39.48
C HIS A 1016 23.47 33.50 -38.66
N ASN A 1017 24.71 33.31 -38.20
CA ASN A 1017 25.47 34.35 -37.53
C ASN A 1017 26.38 35.09 -38.53
N VAL A 1018 26.44 36.42 -38.45
CA VAL A 1018 27.23 37.24 -39.38
C VAL A 1018 28.72 36.90 -39.33
N ALA A 1019 29.28 36.58 -38.16
CA ALA A 1019 30.70 36.29 -38.00
C ALA A 1019 31.17 34.99 -38.69
N PHE A 1020 30.26 34.03 -38.89
CA PHE A 1020 30.56 32.71 -39.50
C PHE A 1020 30.06 32.59 -40.95
N GLY A 1021 29.34 33.60 -41.45
CA GLY A 1021 28.75 33.62 -42.78
C GLY A 1021 27.63 32.58 -42.99
N ASN A 1022 27.11 32.51 -44.22
CA ASN A 1022 25.89 31.76 -44.54
C ASN A 1022 26.08 30.24 -44.64
N GLY A 1023 27.30 29.73 -44.49
CA GLY A 1023 27.58 28.29 -44.53
C GLY A 1023 27.28 27.56 -43.21
N THR A 1024 27.02 28.31 -42.14
CA THR A 1024 26.72 27.77 -40.81
C THR A 1024 25.36 28.21 -40.31
N CYS A 1025 24.72 27.33 -39.57
CA CYS A 1025 23.36 27.44 -39.05
C CYS A 1025 23.35 27.15 -37.56
N LEU A 1026 22.53 27.89 -36.83
CA LEU A 1026 22.22 27.58 -35.44
C LEU A 1026 21.55 26.21 -35.35
N THR A 1027 22.06 25.32 -34.50
CA THR A 1027 21.49 23.99 -34.32
C THR A 1027 21.39 23.61 -32.84
N VAL A 1028 20.39 22.78 -32.53
CA VAL A 1028 20.36 21.99 -31.30
C VAL A 1028 20.90 20.58 -31.57
N GLY A 1029 21.67 20.00 -30.64
CA GLY A 1029 22.11 18.61 -30.76
C GLY A 1029 21.00 17.61 -30.42
N ALA A 1030 21.13 16.37 -30.92
CA ALA A 1030 20.06 15.37 -30.83
C ALA A 1030 19.85 14.75 -29.43
N PHE A 1031 20.72 15.05 -28.45
CA PHE A 1031 20.73 14.38 -27.13
C PHE A 1031 20.48 15.35 -25.97
N PRO A 1032 19.94 14.91 -24.82
CA PRO A 1032 19.61 15.78 -23.68
C PRO A 1032 20.77 16.58 -23.07
N THR A 1033 22.02 16.19 -23.38
CA THR A 1033 23.25 16.82 -22.88
C THR A 1033 23.90 17.79 -23.87
N THR A 1034 23.29 18.05 -25.03
CA THR A 1034 23.92 18.85 -26.08
C THR A 1034 23.70 20.35 -25.91
N VAL A 1035 24.76 21.11 -26.23
CA VAL A 1035 24.85 22.57 -26.13
C VAL A 1035 24.33 23.23 -27.41
N LEU A 1036 23.77 24.44 -27.30
CA LEU A 1036 23.41 25.27 -28.45
C LEU A 1036 24.68 25.67 -29.20
N GLN A 1037 24.76 25.38 -30.50
CA GLN A 1037 25.99 25.57 -31.27
C GLN A 1037 25.72 25.96 -32.74
N MET A 1038 26.76 26.47 -33.40
CA MET A 1038 26.77 26.64 -34.86
C MET A 1038 27.25 25.34 -35.52
N ALA A 1039 26.62 24.93 -36.62
CA ALA A 1039 27.03 23.78 -37.41
C ALA A 1039 26.85 24.04 -38.91
N PRO A 1040 27.48 23.28 -39.81
CA PRO A 1040 27.20 23.39 -41.25
C PRO A 1040 25.71 23.26 -41.55
N CYS A 1041 25.18 24.13 -42.41
CA CYS A 1041 23.77 24.12 -42.77
C CYS A 1041 23.40 22.84 -43.54
N ASP A 1042 22.35 22.16 -43.10
CA ASP A 1042 21.74 21.00 -43.73
C ASP A 1042 20.21 21.16 -43.76
N LYS A 1043 19.68 21.34 -44.96
CA LYS A 1043 18.23 21.52 -45.20
C LYS A 1043 17.39 20.30 -44.80
N ARG A 1044 17.99 19.13 -44.61
CA ARG A 1044 17.31 17.93 -44.11
C ARG A 1044 17.28 17.88 -42.59
N ASN A 1045 18.10 18.68 -41.92
CA ASN A 1045 18.23 18.66 -40.49
C ASN A 1045 17.16 19.55 -39.82
N GLN A 1046 16.14 18.90 -39.27
CA GLN A 1046 15.04 19.59 -38.58
C GLN A 1046 15.49 20.36 -37.33
N THR A 1047 16.66 20.05 -36.75
CA THR A 1047 17.22 20.78 -35.59
C THR A 1047 17.80 22.15 -35.93
N GLN A 1048 17.86 22.49 -37.22
CA GLN A 1048 18.30 23.80 -37.72
C GLN A 1048 17.12 24.70 -38.12
N TYR A 1049 15.89 24.19 -38.02
CA TYR A 1049 14.70 24.99 -38.21
C TYR A 1049 14.32 25.67 -36.89
N TRP A 1050 14.36 26.99 -36.88
CA TRP A 1050 14.01 27.82 -35.74
C TRP A 1050 12.77 28.63 -36.02
N THR A 1051 11.99 28.89 -34.98
CA THR A 1051 10.85 29.81 -35.02
C THR A 1051 10.96 30.79 -33.87
N HIS A 1052 10.69 32.05 -34.15
CA HIS A 1052 10.33 33.03 -33.14
C HIS A 1052 8.80 33.09 -33.12
N ASN A 1053 8.17 32.44 -32.14
CA ASN A 1053 6.75 32.13 -32.18
C ASN A 1053 5.86 33.22 -31.50
N PHE A 1054 4.54 33.03 -31.53
CA PHE A 1054 3.56 33.96 -30.91
C PHE A 1054 3.83 34.25 -29.42
N TYR A 1055 4.35 33.28 -28.67
CA TYR A 1055 4.69 33.43 -27.25
C TYR A 1055 6.00 34.20 -27.01
N ARG A 1056 6.64 34.70 -28.07
CA ARG A 1056 7.97 35.32 -28.06
C ARG A 1056 9.07 34.35 -27.63
N GLU A 1057 8.87 33.06 -27.89
CA GLU A 1057 9.88 32.03 -27.64
C GLU A 1057 10.74 31.83 -28.88
N LEU A 1058 12.01 31.50 -28.68
CA LEU A 1058 12.91 31.02 -29.72
C LEU A 1058 12.98 29.49 -29.62
N ASN A 1059 12.22 28.80 -30.47
CA ASN A 1059 12.01 27.36 -30.36
C ASN A 1059 12.46 26.58 -31.61
N SER A 1060 12.95 25.36 -31.38
CA SER A 1060 13.26 24.37 -32.40
C SER A 1060 12.95 22.99 -31.83
N TYR A 1061 12.16 22.18 -32.54
CA TYR A 1061 11.82 20.81 -32.16
C TYR A 1061 11.35 20.66 -30.69
N LYS A 1062 10.39 21.50 -30.26
CA LYS A 1062 9.84 21.61 -28.88
C LYS A 1062 10.82 22.00 -27.77
N ARG A 1063 12.04 22.40 -28.12
CA ARG A 1063 12.99 22.99 -27.19
C ARG A 1063 13.01 24.49 -27.38
N CYS A 1064 13.03 25.21 -26.28
CA CYS A 1064 13.11 26.66 -26.26
C CYS A 1064 14.46 27.08 -25.70
N VAL A 1065 15.04 28.13 -26.27
CA VAL A 1065 16.23 28.77 -25.71
C VAL A 1065 15.82 29.51 -24.44
N ASP A 1066 16.51 29.19 -23.35
CA ASP A 1066 16.34 29.80 -22.03
C ASP A 1066 17.58 30.62 -21.67
N ALA A 1067 17.37 31.83 -21.17
CA ALA A 1067 18.45 32.74 -20.81
C ALA A 1067 19.16 32.38 -19.47
N GLY A 1068 18.73 31.32 -18.78
CA GLY A 1068 19.38 30.79 -17.58
C GLY A 1068 19.35 31.71 -16.36
N THR A 1069 19.90 31.21 -15.24
CA THR A 1069 20.03 31.99 -13.99
C THR A 1069 21.33 32.79 -13.91
N SER A 1070 22.41 32.32 -14.56
CA SER A 1070 23.74 32.93 -14.55
C SER A 1070 23.86 34.17 -15.45
N GLY A 1071 23.00 34.31 -16.47
CA GLY A 1071 23.02 35.42 -17.43
C GLY A 1071 24.15 35.36 -18.47
N THR A 1072 24.93 34.27 -18.51
CA THR A 1072 26.10 34.11 -19.39
C THR A 1072 26.00 32.91 -20.34
N THR A 1073 25.10 31.97 -20.06
CA THR A 1073 24.95 30.73 -20.84
C THR A 1073 23.51 30.55 -21.28
N ALA A 1074 23.31 30.34 -22.58
CA ALA A 1074 22.03 29.94 -23.15
C ALA A 1074 21.84 28.43 -22.95
N THR A 1075 20.71 28.03 -22.37
CA THR A 1075 20.37 26.62 -22.16
C THR A 1075 19.13 26.26 -22.97
N LEU A 1076 18.92 24.96 -23.17
CA LEU A 1076 17.73 24.45 -23.84
C LEU A 1076 16.81 23.81 -22.81
N ALA A 1077 15.58 24.30 -22.77
CA ALA A 1077 14.55 23.81 -21.86
C ALA A 1077 13.30 23.38 -22.64
N VAL A 1078 12.36 22.75 -21.96
CA VAL A 1078 11.02 22.52 -22.51
C VAL A 1078 10.34 23.88 -22.67
N CYS A 1079 9.73 24.12 -23.83
CA CYS A 1079 8.95 25.32 -24.07
C CYS A 1079 7.76 25.38 -23.12
N HIS A 1080 7.72 26.41 -22.25
CA HIS A 1080 6.69 26.51 -21.22
C HIS A 1080 5.61 27.56 -21.52
N ARG A 1081 5.75 28.39 -22.57
CA ARG A 1081 4.74 29.36 -23.05
C ARG A 1081 4.38 30.48 -22.07
N MET A 1082 5.11 30.58 -20.96
CA MET A 1082 4.87 31.55 -19.89
C MET A 1082 5.77 32.79 -19.98
N ARG A 1083 6.43 33.01 -21.14
CA ARG A 1083 7.44 34.08 -21.34
C ARG A 1083 8.62 33.91 -20.36
N GLY A 1084 8.98 34.94 -19.59
CA GLY A 1084 10.06 34.85 -18.61
C GLY A 1084 11.43 34.67 -19.27
N ALA A 1085 12.24 33.74 -18.74
CA ALA A 1085 13.59 33.49 -19.24
C ALA A 1085 13.64 32.97 -20.68
N GLN A 1086 12.52 32.47 -21.21
CA GLN A 1086 12.36 32.05 -22.62
C GLN A 1086 11.78 33.15 -23.51
N SER A 1087 11.64 34.39 -23.02
CA SER A 1087 11.09 35.51 -23.79
C SER A 1087 12.20 36.25 -24.55
N TRP A 1088 12.08 36.27 -25.87
CA TRP A 1088 13.04 36.88 -26.79
C TRP A 1088 12.38 37.96 -27.66
N SER A 1089 13.20 38.81 -28.26
CA SER A 1089 12.81 39.75 -29.30
C SER A 1089 13.88 39.79 -30.36
N TYR A 1090 13.47 40.00 -31.61
CA TYR A 1090 14.39 40.22 -32.73
C TYR A 1090 14.29 41.66 -33.21
N ASP A 1091 15.39 42.40 -33.10
CA ASP A 1091 15.51 43.75 -33.64
C ASP A 1091 15.91 43.67 -35.11
N THR A 1092 15.01 44.07 -36.00
CA THR A 1092 15.23 44.02 -37.45
C THR A 1092 16.24 45.05 -37.95
N ASN A 1093 16.52 46.11 -37.17
CA ASN A 1093 17.47 47.16 -37.56
C ASN A 1093 18.90 46.76 -37.22
N ASN A 1094 19.09 46.25 -35.99
CA ASN A 1094 20.41 45.86 -35.47
C ASN A 1094 20.75 44.37 -35.67
N LEU A 1095 19.80 43.58 -36.19
CA LEU A 1095 19.91 42.14 -36.43
C LEU A 1095 20.22 41.34 -35.15
N GLN A 1096 19.77 41.80 -33.99
CA GLN A 1096 20.06 41.17 -32.70
C GLN A 1096 18.88 40.36 -32.18
N ILE A 1097 19.17 39.19 -31.61
CA ILE A 1097 18.23 38.41 -30.81
C ILE A 1097 18.48 38.73 -29.34
N LYS A 1098 17.56 39.50 -28.73
CA LYS A 1098 17.67 40.01 -27.37
C LYS A 1098 16.73 39.29 -26.41
N SER A 1099 17.24 38.89 -25.25
CA SER A 1099 16.42 38.41 -24.14
C SER A 1099 15.65 39.58 -23.53
N LEU A 1100 14.32 39.45 -23.44
CA LEU A 1100 13.45 40.50 -22.90
C LEU A 1100 13.51 40.61 -21.37
N VAL A 1101 13.97 39.56 -20.69
CA VAL A 1101 14.03 39.53 -19.21
C VAL A 1101 15.42 39.87 -18.68
N ARG A 1102 16.47 39.45 -19.39
CA ARG A 1102 17.86 39.65 -18.97
C ARG A 1102 18.54 40.84 -19.64
N GLU A 1103 17.93 41.37 -20.69
CA GLU A 1103 18.47 42.45 -21.53
C GLU A 1103 19.85 42.16 -22.15
N VAL A 1104 20.19 40.87 -22.29
CA VAL A 1104 21.41 40.39 -22.96
C VAL A 1104 21.08 39.86 -24.36
N CYS A 1105 22.07 39.82 -25.23
CA CYS A 1105 21.96 39.37 -26.61
C CYS A 1105 22.60 38.00 -26.81
N LEU A 1106 22.02 37.22 -27.73
CA LEU A 1106 22.58 35.95 -28.16
C LEU A 1106 23.86 36.20 -28.96
N ALA A 1107 24.94 35.52 -28.60
CA ALA A 1107 26.27 35.69 -29.20
C ALA A 1107 26.90 34.34 -29.52
N VAL A 1108 27.88 34.31 -30.43
CA VAL A 1108 28.72 33.12 -30.68
C VAL A 1108 30.15 33.41 -30.26
N ASN A 1109 30.79 32.46 -29.58
CA ASN A 1109 32.21 32.56 -29.25
C ASN A 1109 33.08 32.21 -30.47
N ALA A 1110 33.81 33.19 -31.01
CA ALA A 1110 34.65 33.03 -32.20
C ALA A 1110 36.10 32.57 -31.90
N THR A 1111 36.43 32.20 -30.66
CA THR A 1111 37.79 31.73 -30.30
C THR A 1111 37.98 30.22 -30.56
N ALA A 1112 39.21 29.83 -30.94
CA ALA A 1112 39.53 28.58 -31.63
C ALA A 1112 38.83 27.32 -31.09
N ASN A 1113 37.94 26.75 -31.90
CA ASN A 1113 37.24 25.47 -31.78
C ASN A 1113 36.06 25.35 -30.81
N SER A 1114 35.49 26.44 -30.28
CA SER A 1114 34.18 26.34 -29.59
C SER A 1114 33.08 27.03 -30.38
N ASP A 1115 32.36 26.30 -31.23
CA ASP A 1115 31.17 26.78 -31.97
C ASP A 1115 29.95 27.02 -31.05
N ILE A 1116 30.19 27.36 -29.79
CA ILE A 1116 29.21 27.41 -28.70
C ILE A 1116 28.53 28.79 -28.68
N VAL A 1117 27.22 28.76 -28.50
CA VAL A 1117 26.38 29.96 -28.36
C VAL A 1117 26.32 30.39 -26.88
N THR A 1118 26.54 31.68 -26.62
CA THR A 1118 26.61 32.29 -25.29
C THR A 1118 25.66 33.50 -25.19
N LEU A 1119 25.57 34.07 -23.98
CA LEU A 1119 24.84 35.32 -23.74
C LEU A 1119 25.81 36.41 -23.31
N GLU A 1120 25.71 37.57 -23.95
CA GLU A 1120 26.58 38.72 -23.71
C GLU A 1120 25.76 40.02 -23.61
N PRO A 1121 26.27 41.06 -22.94
CA PRO A 1121 25.72 42.40 -23.05
C PRO A 1121 25.61 42.82 -24.53
N CYS A 1122 24.46 43.38 -24.92
CA CYS A 1122 24.20 43.79 -26.29
C CYS A 1122 25.15 44.89 -26.75
N ASP A 1123 25.83 44.69 -27.87
CA ASP A 1123 26.66 45.67 -28.57
C ASP A 1123 26.43 45.56 -30.09
N ASP A 1124 25.81 46.58 -30.65
CA ASP A 1124 25.34 46.60 -32.05
C ASP A 1124 26.48 46.56 -33.07
N ARG A 1125 27.73 46.78 -32.61
CA ARG A 1125 28.93 46.73 -33.45
C ARG A 1125 29.54 45.32 -33.53
N LYS A 1126 29.15 44.40 -32.66
CA LYS A 1126 29.70 43.03 -32.64
C LYS A 1126 29.00 42.14 -33.66
N GLN A 1127 29.74 41.74 -34.69
CA GLN A 1127 29.25 40.77 -35.68
C GLN A 1127 28.87 39.41 -35.07
N THR A 1128 29.50 39.02 -33.96
CA THR A 1128 29.16 37.79 -33.23
C THR A 1128 27.76 37.82 -32.60
N GLN A 1129 27.13 38.99 -32.47
CA GLN A 1129 25.77 39.18 -31.93
C GLN A 1129 24.72 39.47 -33.03
N GLN A 1130 25.14 39.51 -34.29
CA GLN A 1130 24.26 39.80 -35.41
C GLN A 1130 23.82 38.51 -36.11
N TRP A 1131 22.52 38.38 -36.34
CA TRP A 1131 21.86 37.16 -36.82
C TRP A 1131 20.96 37.45 -38.04
N HIS A 1132 21.21 36.73 -39.14
CA HIS A 1132 20.35 36.74 -40.32
C HIS A 1132 19.27 35.66 -40.20
N VAL A 1133 18.02 36.08 -40.41
CA VAL A 1133 16.83 35.24 -40.28
C VAL A 1133 15.85 35.52 -41.43
N THR A 1134 14.92 34.60 -41.68
CA THR A 1134 13.82 34.81 -42.63
C THR A 1134 12.57 35.29 -41.89
N LEU A 1135 12.21 36.56 -42.06
CA LEU A 1135 11.03 37.14 -41.41
C LEU A 1135 9.75 36.43 -41.84
N ALA A 1136 8.86 36.20 -40.86
CA ALA A 1136 7.58 35.53 -41.04
C ALA A 1136 6.45 36.51 -40.75
N LYS A 1137 5.36 36.41 -41.52
CA LYS A 1137 4.12 37.14 -41.26
C LYS A 1137 2.93 36.28 -41.66
N TYR A 1138 1.92 36.19 -40.80
CA TYR A 1138 0.69 35.49 -41.12
C TYR A 1138 -0.23 36.43 -41.89
N SER A 1139 -0.04 36.50 -43.21
CA SER A 1139 -0.79 37.39 -44.12
C SER A 1139 -2.29 37.09 -44.18
N PHE A 1140 -2.69 35.86 -43.85
CA PHE A 1140 -4.09 35.45 -43.74
C PHE A 1140 -4.79 36.02 -42.49
N TRP A 1141 -4.02 36.43 -41.47
CA TRP A 1141 -4.59 37.09 -40.29
C TRP A 1141 -5.03 38.51 -40.64
N LYS A 1142 -6.32 38.78 -40.47
CA LYS A 1142 -6.91 40.13 -40.48
C LYS A 1142 -7.47 40.38 -39.09
N PRO A 1143 -7.42 41.62 -38.56
CA PRO A 1143 -8.10 41.95 -37.31
C PRO A 1143 -9.55 41.48 -37.40
N LEU A 1144 -9.96 40.63 -36.47
CA LEU A 1144 -11.34 40.21 -36.30
C LEU A 1144 -12.07 41.41 -35.68
N GLN A 1145 -13.25 41.75 -36.20
CA GLN A 1145 -14.01 42.94 -35.78
C GLN A 1145 -14.57 42.81 -34.38
#